data_AF-A0A0W4ZX31-F1
#
_entry.id   AF-A0A0W4ZX31-F1
#
_cell.length_a   1.000
_cell.length_b   1.000
_cell.length_c   1.000
_cell.angle_alpha   90.00
_cell.angle_beta   90.00
_cell.angle_gamma   90.00
#
_symmetry.space_group_name_H-M   'P 1'
#
loop_
_entity.id
_entity.type
_entity.pdbx_description
1 polymer ?
#
loop_
_entity_poly.entity_id
_entity_poly.type
_entity_poly.pdbx_seq_one_letter_code
_entity_poly.pdbx_strand_id
1 'polypeptide(L)'
;MAQPVKRQAAGQAAGNDEIKEEQVLGLIVKSGYNNDNKCKANLKHYCEELKKIDGKLESVDVKVKGLCENGKEEEKCKSLKDKVKTELDAFKTEVENALNNLTDEKCRKYEEKCLLLEEADPNNLEEKCVKLRDRCYRQRRQGVAKEILLRALEGKVNDTNECKKKMKEICQGLSEYSDELVFSCFNPDETCEYFRKNHGDNCKPLQKELEDKELVEKCQEYLEKCYFYGSSCKDTKCDKVKNKCKGKGIEYEGPKLDFSPVKEKPRFPEKIEVENLYKKEEAKGIIVGKPKYKTLRDLALLLIKGRNGNSPEEKCKEALKDCESFKHLDYGLEELCGDKDKEDRCKELVEVEDRCTNFKLELYLKGLSTEFEKDKESDYFSWGQVSKLVSREDCIKFESECFHLEGVCTNKIGKACENVRVACYKKGQDRVLNRYFQEGLKGLIGDLELVTENLEKCQKSVVGNYTKLKEDRRYFTKCHLPTKLCYELLDDVILQSEELEVVLNLRRDFPRKEDCVELKKKCKDLESDSYLNHEKCDTLNRRCEYLKVTEELRKKLLKRGDDALRTQGNCTAVLKKECEELSRRGKEDFSVSCALREETCSFMVEQTENECLFLKNNMDIGKIIEKIENGKRNETLVEELCTLFDPYCHQYIENCPDRLKKAKNSGKKGVCLELEEKCKPFFEKLKLENELTHKLKGSLSDETKCKETLGKHCTEWKKEGNQTLNSLCEDAKKEELCKKLVKKVKEKCPTLKNKLDNEKDELEKKKDEYEKAKQESEKFAKEAKLVLSRPEQDGQGGGSKAQDGSVPKPVGPPVQPPAPAQPTPGGVPAPTLAPPAQPTSGGAPLPVPPAAPAAPGAPSTPGTPAAPGTPAASGTPAAPGAPAAPEEHQEHQQGQQHHQEEHHRVTSSTTKWDHQHDQHYSRLENNWNEKRSQL
;
A
#
# COMPACT_ATOMS: atom_id res chain seq x y z
N MET A 1 12.27 -1.52 -10.39
CA MET A 1 13.10 -0.63 -11.23
C MET A 1 12.53 -0.68 -12.62
N ALA A 2 12.35 0.46 -13.29
CA ALA A 2 11.82 0.52 -14.64
C ALA A 2 12.67 1.49 -15.45
N GLN A 3 13.51 0.96 -16.33
CA GLN A 3 14.11 1.79 -17.38
C GLN A 3 12.99 2.42 -18.22
N PRO A 4 13.19 3.62 -18.81
CA PRO A 4 12.27 4.12 -19.83
C PRO A 4 12.28 3.15 -21.01
N VAL A 5 11.24 2.32 -21.09
CA VAL A 5 11.16 1.24 -22.09
C VAL A 5 11.06 1.86 -23.48
N LYS A 6 12.02 1.54 -24.35
CA LYS A 6 11.95 1.84 -25.78
C LYS A 6 10.70 1.21 -26.37
N ARG A 7 9.68 2.01 -26.70
CA ARG A 7 8.45 1.51 -27.33
C ARG A 7 8.67 1.20 -28.81
N GLN A 8 9.53 0.24 -29.13
CA GLN A 8 9.71 -0.28 -30.49
C GLN A 8 8.56 -1.22 -30.87
N ALA A 9 7.39 -0.62 -31.11
CA ALA A 9 6.23 -1.30 -31.69
C ALA A 9 6.53 -1.72 -33.14
N ALA A 10 6.98 -2.97 -33.31
CA ALA A 10 7.16 -3.58 -34.62
C ALA A 10 5.80 -3.99 -35.22
N GLY A 11 5.30 -3.19 -36.16
CA GLY A 11 4.05 -3.44 -36.89
C GLY A 11 3.22 -2.17 -37.04
N GLN A 12 3.23 -1.59 -38.24
CA GLN A 12 2.42 -0.42 -38.65
C GLN A 12 2.49 0.78 -37.70
N ALA A 13 3.55 1.58 -37.83
CA ALA A 13 3.68 2.88 -37.18
C ALA A 13 2.76 3.93 -37.83
N ALA A 14 1.44 3.81 -37.63
CA ALA A 14 0.51 4.91 -37.84
C ALA A 14 0.79 6.04 -36.84
N GLY A 15 0.67 7.29 -37.28
CA GLY A 15 0.69 8.48 -36.42
C GLY A 15 2.05 9.14 -36.15
N ASN A 16 3.19 8.54 -36.52
CA ASN A 16 4.51 9.12 -36.23
C ASN A 16 4.99 10.14 -37.29
N ASP A 17 4.15 11.11 -37.65
CA ASP A 17 4.47 12.19 -38.61
C ASP A 17 5.69 12.98 -38.12
N GLU A 18 6.80 13.05 -38.87
CA GLU A 18 8.05 13.64 -38.36
C GLU A 18 7.85 15.09 -37.86
N ILE A 19 8.36 15.42 -36.66
CA ILE A 19 8.27 16.79 -36.11
C ILE A 19 8.96 17.75 -37.08
N LYS A 20 8.24 18.77 -37.57
CA LYS A 20 8.73 19.69 -38.60
C LYS A 20 9.51 20.86 -38.01
N GLU A 21 10.41 21.48 -38.77
CA GLU A 21 11.20 22.63 -38.29
C GLU A 21 10.31 23.81 -37.88
N GLU A 22 9.23 24.05 -38.62
CA GLU A 22 8.19 25.03 -38.29
C GLU A 22 7.46 24.73 -36.96
N GLN A 23 7.21 23.46 -36.62
CA GLN A 23 6.60 23.10 -35.33
C GLN A 23 7.55 23.38 -34.16
N VAL A 24 8.86 23.17 -34.36
CA VAL A 24 9.89 23.51 -33.37
C VAL A 24 10.04 25.03 -33.22
N LEU A 25 9.97 25.79 -34.32
CA LEU A 25 9.94 27.25 -34.25
C LEU A 25 8.71 27.73 -33.46
N GLY A 26 7.52 27.19 -33.74
CA GLY A 26 6.28 27.52 -33.03
C GLY A 26 6.39 27.32 -31.51
N LEU A 27 6.96 26.19 -31.07
CA LEU A 27 7.25 25.91 -29.66
C LEU A 27 8.18 26.96 -29.03
N ILE A 28 9.24 27.36 -29.73
CA ILE A 28 10.28 28.28 -29.22
C ILE A 28 9.79 29.72 -29.14
N VAL A 29 9.30 30.28 -30.25
CA VAL A 29 8.95 31.71 -30.33
C VAL A 29 7.51 32.01 -29.95
N LYS A 30 6.67 30.97 -29.81
CA LYS A 30 5.25 31.06 -29.42
C LYS A 30 4.48 31.96 -30.39
N SER A 31 3.43 32.62 -29.93
CA SER A 31 2.67 33.63 -30.69
C SER A 31 3.51 34.78 -31.26
N GLY A 32 4.79 34.91 -30.85
CA GLY A 32 5.77 35.78 -31.48
C GLY A 32 6.12 35.44 -32.93
N TYR A 33 5.79 34.24 -33.44
CA TYR A 33 6.09 33.82 -34.82
C TYR A 33 5.49 34.76 -35.89
N ASN A 34 4.33 35.37 -35.59
CA ASN A 34 3.62 36.24 -36.52
C ASN A 34 4.29 37.61 -36.74
N ASN A 35 5.24 37.97 -35.88
CA ASN A 35 5.94 39.26 -35.88
C ASN A 35 7.44 39.02 -35.96
N ASP A 36 8.04 39.33 -37.11
CA ASP A 36 9.44 39.03 -37.46
C ASP A 36 10.43 39.49 -36.38
N ASN A 37 10.20 40.66 -35.77
CA ASN A 37 11.05 41.20 -34.71
C ASN A 37 10.92 40.41 -33.39
N LYS A 38 9.69 40.03 -32.98
CA LYS A 38 9.48 39.18 -31.81
C LYS A 38 10.02 37.77 -32.03
N CYS A 39 9.78 37.19 -33.20
CA CYS A 39 10.32 35.90 -33.60
C CYS A 39 11.86 35.89 -33.51
N LYS A 40 12.53 36.88 -34.14
CA LYS A 40 13.99 37.03 -34.11
C LYS A 40 14.53 37.20 -32.70
N ALA A 41 13.88 38.01 -31.86
CA ALA A 41 14.30 38.24 -30.48
C ALA A 41 14.17 36.96 -29.61
N ASN A 42 13.01 36.30 -29.66
CA ASN A 42 12.75 35.08 -28.90
C ASN A 42 13.69 33.94 -29.34
N LEU A 43 13.86 33.73 -30.64
CA LEU A 43 14.74 32.71 -31.18
C LEU A 43 16.21 32.99 -30.84
N LYS A 44 16.66 34.25 -30.94
CA LYS A 44 18.02 34.62 -30.54
C LYS A 44 18.27 34.34 -29.06
N HIS A 45 17.38 34.76 -28.16
CA HIS A 45 17.51 34.49 -26.72
C HIS A 45 17.63 33.00 -26.43
N TYR A 46 16.72 32.20 -27.01
CA TYR A 46 16.72 30.75 -26.90
C TYR A 46 18.04 30.11 -27.33
N CYS A 47 18.56 30.52 -28.49
CA CYS A 47 19.82 30.02 -29.03
C CYS A 47 21.05 30.49 -28.23
N GLU A 48 21.01 31.68 -27.62
CA GLU A 48 22.07 32.17 -26.73
C GLU A 48 22.07 31.42 -25.38
N GLU A 49 20.92 31.01 -24.85
CA GLU A 49 20.87 30.14 -23.67
C GLU A 49 21.39 28.73 -23.96
N LEU A 50 20.96 28.09 -25.05
CA LEU A 50 21.46 26.76 -25.42
C LEU A 50 22.97 26.76 -25.66
N LYS A 51 23.54 27.80 -26.27
CA LYS A 51 24.99 27.93 -26.53
C LYS A 51 25.83 28.12 -25.25
N LYS A 52 25.23 28.45 -24.10
CA LYS A 52 25.90 28.41 -22.79
C LYS A 52 26.01 26.98 -22.24
N ILE A 53 25.07 26.10 -22.60
CA ILE A 53 24.98 24.71 -22.11
C ILE A 53 25.76 23.76 -23.02
N ASP A 54 25.56 23.87 -24.34
CA ASP A 54 26.27 23.17 -25.40
C ASP A 54 26.72 24.18 -26.47
N GLY A 55 27.95 24.69 -26.33
CA GLY A 55 28.51 25.73 -27.21
C GLY A 55 28.67 25.34 -28.68
N LYS A 56 28.49 24.06 -29.04
CA LYS A 56 28.50 23.59 -30.43
C LYS A 56 27.14 23.13 -30.94
N LEU A 57 26.15 23.00 -30.05
CA LEU A 57 24.84 22.41 -30.32
C LEU A 57 24.98 21.00 -30.96
N GLU A 58 25.89 20.17 -30.46
CA GLU A 58 26.13 18.78 -30.92
C GLU A 58 25.17 17.77 -30.28
N SER A 59 24.57 18.10 -29.13
CA SER A 59 23.68 17.21 -28.35
C SER A 59 22.18 17.53 -28.52
N VAL A 60 21.84 18.70 -29.06
CA VAL A 60 20.45 19.15 -29.30
C VAL A 60 19.85 18.55 -30.58
N ASP A 61 18.56 18.78 -30.84
CA ASP A 61 17.93 18.34 -32.08
C ASP A 61 18.51 19.02 -33.33
N VAL A 62 18.52 18.30 -34.45
CA VAL A 62 18.99 18.80 -35.75
C VAL A 62 18.19 20.05 -36.20
N LYS A 63 16.88 20.11 -35.92
CA LYS A 63 16.04 21.28 -36.24
C LYS A 63 16.37 22.46 -35.35
N VAL A 64 16.64 22.24 -34.06
CA VAL A 64 17.14 23.31 -33.17
C VAL A 64 18.52 23.79 -33.61
N LYS A 65 19.42 22.89 -34.01
CA LYS A 65 20.73 23.26 -34.55
C LYS A 65 20.60 24.13 -35.80
N GLY A 66 19.68 23.79 -36.71
CA GLY A 66 19.37 24.56 -37.92
C GLY A 66 18.70 25.92 -37.63
N LEU A 67 17.78 25.97 -36.67
CA LEU A 67 17.15 27.22 -36.20
C LEU A 67 18.16 28.16 -35.51
N CYS A 68 19.18 27.61 -34.86
CA CYS A 68 20.21 28.35 -34.12
C CYS A 68 21.52 28.60 -34.91
N GLU A 69 21.51 28.44 -36.23
CA GLU A 69 22.64 28.83 -37.10
C GLU A 69 22.94 30.33 -36.96
N ASN A 70 24.19 30.67 -36.62
CA ASN A 70 24.61 32.03 -36.27
C ASN A 70 24.22 33.08 -37.34
N GLY A 71 23.37 34.03 -36.97
CA GLY A 71 22.99 35.16 -37.83
C GLY A 71 21.86 34.87 -38.82
N LYS A 72 21.30 33.65 -38.83
CA LYS A 72 20.16 33.26 -39.70
C LYS A 72 18.80 33.33 -39.01
N GLU A 73 18.74 33.83 -37.78
CA GLU A 73 17.50 33.83 -36.97
C GLU A 73 16.37 34.59 -37.68
N GLU A 74 16.69 35.67 -38.39
CA GLU A 74 15.73 36.44 -39.20
C GLU A 74 15.28 35.71 -40.48
N GLU A 75 16.22 35.02 -41.15
CA GLU A 75 15.96 34.22 -42.35
C GLU A 75 15.03 33.04 -42.03
N LYS A 76 15.30 32.34 -40.92
CA LYS A 76 14.48 31.24 -40.40
C LYS A 76 13.09 31.71 -39.99
N CYS A 77 13.00 32.83 -39.26
CA CYS A 77 11.71 33.43 -38.93
C CYS A 77 10.88 33.75 -40.17
N LYS A 78 11.46 34.41 -41.18
CA LYS A 78 10.75 34.78 -42.42
C LYS A 78 10.36 33.58 -43.27
N SER A 79 11.25 32.60 -43.45
CA SER A 79 11.03 31.43 -44.32
C SER A 79 10.13 30.34 -43.74
N LEU A 80 9.92 30.33 -42.41
CA LEU A 80 9.04 29.38 -41.73
C LEU A 80 7.69 29.96 -41.31
N LYS A 81 7.54 31.29 -41.21
CA LYS A 81 6.32 32.00 -40.78
C LYS A 81 5.02 31.45 -41.37
N ASP A 82 4.96 31.35 -42.70
CA ASP A 82 3.75 30.88 -43.40
C ASP A 82 3.54 29.37 -43.24
N LYS A 83 4.59 28.59 -42.99
CA LYS A 83 4.49 27.16 -42.66
C LYS A 83 3.93 26.96 -41.26
N VAL A 84 4.40 27.74 -40.28
CA VAL A 84 3.84 27.74 -38.90
C VAL A 84 2.35 28.04 -38.97
N LYS A 85 1.95 29.09 -39.70
CA LYS A 85 0.53 29.41 -39.91
C LYS A 85 -0.24 28.26 -40.58
N THR A 86 0.30 27.68 -41.65
CA THR A 86 -0.35 26.56 -42.37
C THR A 86 -0.54 25.34 -41.47
N GLU A 87 0.43 25.00 -40.63
CA GLU A 87 0.32 23.91 -39.64
C GLU A 87 -0.74 24.21 -38.57
N LEU A 88 -0.86 25.48 -38.12
CA LEU A 88 -1.86 25.92 -37.14
C LEU A 88 -3.29 25.86 -37.72
N ASP A 89 -3.51 26.43 -38.92
CA ASP A 89 -4.81 26.41 -39.59
C ASP A 89 -5.26 24.96 -39.90
N ALA A 90 -4.34 24.08 -40.29
CA ALA A 90 -4.61 22.65 -40.47
C ALA A 90 -4.91 21.95 -39.13
N PHE A 91 -4.07 22.12 -38.11
CA PHE A 91 -4.22 21.45 -36.81
C PHE A 91 -5.49 21.89 -36.07
N LYS A 92 -5.88 23.16 -36.17
CA LYS A 92 -7.15 23.70 -35.67
C LYS A 92 -8.37 22.91 -36.17
N THR A 93 -8.28 22.37 -37.38
CA THR A 93 -9.31 21.54 -38.03
C THR A 93 -9.15 20.06 -37.67
N GLU A 94 -7.93 19.53 -37.59
CA GLU A 94 -7.67 18.15 -37.14
C GLU A 94 -8.19 17.89 -35.72
N VAL A 95 -7.86 18.76 -34.76
CA VAL A 95 -8.20 18.55 -33.33
C VAL A 95 -9.71 18.63 -33.08
N GLU A 96 -10.41 19.50 -33.81
CA GLU A 96 -11.88 19.61 -33.73
C GLU A 96 -12.57 18.35 -34.26
N ASN A 97 -12.09 17.80 -35.38
CA ASN A 97 -12.56 16.50 -35.87
C ASN A 97 -12.18 15.34 -34.93
N ALA A 98 -11.06 15.43 -34.21
CA ALA A 98 -10.63 14.42 -33.24
C ALA A 98 -11.52 14.38 -31.99
N LEU A 99 -11.95 15.53 -31.48
CA LEU A 99 -12.82 15.66 -30.31
C LEU A 99 -14.16 14.92 -30.48
N ASN A 100 -14.65 14.79 -31.72
CA ASN A 100 -15.92 14.13 -32.04
C ASN A 100 -15.86 12.59 -32.03
N ASN A 101 -14.67 11.99 -32.15
CA ASN A 101 -14.48 10.54 -32.11
C ASN A 101 -13.05 10.25 -31.64
N LEU A 102 -12.86 10.16 -30.33
CA LEU A 102 -11.56 10.08 -29.68
C LEU A 102 -11.13 8.63 -29.44
N THR A 103 -9.85 8.33 -29.65
CA THR A 103 -9.22 7.03 -29.41
C THR A 103 -7.86 7.24 -28.76
N ASP A 104 -7.27 6.24 -28.11
CA ASP A 104 -5.97 6.40 -27.43
C ASP A 104 -4.84 6.81 -28.40
N GLU A 105 -4.90 6.35 -29.66
CA GLU A 105 -4.01 6.76 -30.74
C GLU A 105 -4.18 8.24 -31.09
N LYS A 106 -5.44 8.69 -31.27
CA LYS A 106 -5.75 10.11 -31.53
C LYS A 106 -5.38 11.00 -30.35
N CYS A 107 -5.63 10.54 -29.13
CA CYS A 107 -5.17 11.21 -27.91
C CYS A 107 -3.67 11.44 -28.00
N ARG A 108 -2.86 10.37 -28.16
CA ARG A 108 -1.40 10.52 -28.28
C ARG A 108 -1.03 11.50 -29.40
N LYS A 109 -1.53 11.31 -30.62
CA LYS A 109 -1.16 12.14 -31.78
C LYS A 109 -1.46 13.62 -31.57
N TYR A 110 -2.64 13.95 -31.04
CA TYR A 110 -3.08 15.34 -30.91
C TYR A 110 -2.67 15.98 -29.58
N GLU A 111 -2.44 15.21 -28.50
CA GLU A 111 -1.73 15.67 -27.30
C GLU A 111 -0.32 16.14 -27.69
N GLU A 112 0.41 15.33 -28.45
CA GLU A 112 1.77 15.65 -28.92
C GLU A 112 1.77 16.89 -29.85
N LYS A 113 0.78 17.08 -30.73
CA LYS A 113 0.63 18.33 -31.51
C LYS A 113 0.25 19.54 -30.65
N CYS A 114 -0.67 19.40 -29.70
CA CYS A 114 -1.04 20.48 -28.77
C CYS A 114 0.17 21.00 -28.00
N LEU A 115 1.03 20.11 -27.49
CA LEU A 115 2.27 20.49 -26.77
C LEU A 115 3.28 21.27 -27.64
N LEU A 116 3.18 21.20 -28.97
CA LEU A 116 4.06 21.92 -29.90
C LEU A 116 3.48 23.25 -30.39
N LEU A 117 2.14 23.35 -30.50
CA LEU A 117 1.46 24.40 -31.26
C LEU A 117 0.50 25.28 -30.44
N GLU A 118 0.05 24.84 -29.26
CA GLU A 118 -0.93 25.58 -28.45
C GLU A 118 -0.48 27.01 -28.12
N GLU A 119 0.76 27.20 -27.64
CA GLU A 119 1.29 28.52 -27.29
C GLU A 119 1.62 29.40 -28.52
N ALA A 120 1.56 28.86 -29.74
CA ALA A 120 1.72 29.62 -30.97
C ALA A 120 0.42 30.31 -31.42
N ASP A 121 -0.76 29.72 -31.14
CA ASP A 121 -2.07 30.33 -31.38
C ASP A 121 -3.07 29.96 -30.26
N PRO A 122 -2.87 30.47 -29.03
CA PRO A 122 -3.71 30.12 -27.88
C PRO A 122 -5.18 30.47 -28.12
N ASN A 123 -5.44 31.61 -28.77
CA ASN A 123 -6.78 32.12 -29.12
C ASN A 123 -7.64 31.13 -29.93
N ASN A 124 -7.03 30.17 -30.64
CA ASN A 124 -7.73 29.20 -31.47
C ASN A 124 -7.54 27.73 -31.02
N LEU A 125 -6.51 27.46 -30.20
CA LEU A 125 -6.11 26.10 -29.83
C LEU A 125 -6.26 25.78 -28.34
N GLU A 126 -6.18 26.75 -27.42
CA GLU A 126 -6.17 26.49 -25.97
C GLU A 126 -7.39 25.70 -25.50
N GLU A 127 -8.61 26.20 -25.74
CA GLU A 127 -9.87 25.49 -25.43
C GLU A 127 -9.91 24.09 -26.04
N LYS A 128 -9.49 23.95 -27.32
CA LYS A 128 -9.54 22.65 -28.02
C LYS A 128 -8.54 21.67 -27.44
N CYS A 129 -7.36 22.13 -27.05
CA CYS A 129 -6.29 21.35 -26.46
C CYS A 129 -6.55 21.00 -24.99
N VAL A 130 -7.19 21.88 -24.21
CA VAL A 130 -7.70 21.57 -22.87
C VAL A 130 -8.80 20.51 -22.94
N LYS A 131 -9.83 20.70 -23.78
CA LYS A 131 -10.91 19.71 -23.98
C LYS A 131 -10.41 18.37 -24.48
N LEU A 132 -9.37 18.34 -25.32
CA LEU A 132 -8.72 17.11 -25.76
C LEU A 132 -8.10 16.38 -24.56
N ARG A 133 -7.28 17.08 -23.77
CA ARG A 133 -6.55 16.51 -22.62
C ARG A 133 -7.50 16.05 -21.50
N ASP A 134 -8.56 16.81 -21.19
CA ASP A 134 -9.62 16.40 -20.26
C ASP A 134 -10.25 15.06 -20.70
N ARG A 135 -10.73 14.98 -21.95
CA ARG A 135 -11.37 13.77 -22.48
C ARG A 135 -10.40 12.58 -22.50
N CYS A 136 -9.15 12.79 -22.91
CA CYS A 136 -8.11 11.75 -22.91
C CYS A 136 -7.78 11.26 -21.49
N TYR A 137 -7.74 12.15 -20.50
CA TYR A 137 -7.52 11.78 -19.10
C TYR A 137 -8.70 10.98 -18.53
N ARG A 138 -9.94 11.47 -18.71
CA ARG A 138 -11.16 10.74 -18.32
C ARG A 138 -11.21 9.35 -18.97
N GLN A 139 -10.94 9.25 -20.27
CA GLN A 139 -10.93 7.99 -21.01
C GLN A 139 -9.92 6.99 -20.44
N ARG A 140 -8.68 7.42 -20.15
CA ARG A 140 -7.67 6.55 -19.54
C ARG A 140 -8.05 6.12 -18.12
N ARG A 141 -8.59 7.02 -17.29
CA ARG A 141 -9.09 6.69 -15.94
C ARG A 141 -10.25 5.68 -15.97
N GLN A 142 -11.23 5.86 -16.87
CA GLN A 142 -12.26 4.85 -17.13
C GLN A 142 -11.68 3.51 -17.59
N GLY A 143 -10.59 3.53 -18.38
CA GLY A 143 -9.85 2.33 -18.76
C GLY A 143 -9.31 1.54 -17.56
N VAL A 144 -8.83 2.23 -16.52
CA VAL A 144 -8.38 1.59 -15.27
C VAL A 144 -9.54 0.89 -14.55
N ALA A 145 -10.67 1.58 -14.38
CA ALA A 145 -11.87 0.98 -13.78
C ALA A 145 -12.38 -0.24 -14.58
N LYS A 146 -12.33 -0.18 -15.92
CA LYS A 146 -12.71 -1.29 -16.80
C LYS A 146 -11.76 -2.49 -16.69
N GLU A 147 -10.45 -2.28 -16.57
CA GLU A 147 -9.48 -3.36 -16.30
C GLU A 147 -9.69 -3.98 -14.91
N ILE A 148 -10.00 -3.18 -13.87
CA ILE A 148 -10.34 -3.70 -12.52
C ILE A 148 -11.55 -4.64 -12.59
N LEU A 149 -12.65 -4.22 -13.23
CA LEU A 149 -13.84 -5.06 -13.38
C LEU A 149 -13.57 -6.30 -14.24
N LEU A 150 -12.77 -6.19 -15.31
CA LEU A 150 -12.43 -7.34 -16.16
C LEU A 150 -11.65 -8.41 -15.39
N ARG A 151 -10.75 -8.02 -14.47
CA ARG A 151 -10.07 -8.93 -13.54
C ARG A 151 -11.05 -9.52 -12.52
N ALA A 152 -11.88 -8.69 -11.91
CA ALA A 152 -12.86 -9.10 -10.90
C ALA A 152 -13.92 -10.07 -11.45
N LEU A 153 -14.26 -9.96 -12.73
CA LEU A 153 -15.17 -10.86 -13.45
C LEU A 153 -14.46 -12.10 -14.05
N GLU A 154 -13.14 -12.25 -13.86
CA GLU A 154 -12.30 -13.30 -14.46
C GLU A 154 -12.39 -13.37 -16.00
N GLY A 155 -12.75 -12.26 -16.66
CA GLY A 155 -13.10 -12.22 -18.09
C GLY A 155 -14.42 -12.90 -18.48
N LYS A 156 -15.23 -13.37 -17.52
CA LYS A 156 -16.46 -14.15 -17.76
C LYS A 156 -17.65 -13.22 -18.07
N VAL A 157 -17.54 -12.55 -19.22
CA VAL A 157 -18.44 -11.45 -19.66
C VAL A 157 -19.18 -11.73 -20.97
N ASN A 158 -19.11 -12.96 -21.48
CA ASN A 158 -19.78 -13.38 -22.72
C ASN A 158 -21.31 -13.47 -22.56
N ASP A 159 -21.78 -13.85 -21.38
CA ASP A 159 -23.19 -13.81 -20.99
C ASP A 159 -23.45 -12.57 -20.14
N THR A 160 -24.44 -11.75 -20.54
CA THR A 160 -24.76 -10.49 -19.85
C THR A 160 -25.45 -10.73 -18.51
N ASN A 161 -26.22 -11.79 -18.34
CA ASN A 161 -26.90 -12.11 -17.08
C ASN A 161 -25.92 -12.70 -16.06
N GLU A 162 -25.01 -13.58 -16.49
CA GLU A 162 -23.91 -14.07 -15.65
C GLU A 162 -23.01 -12.92 -15.20
N CYS A 163 -22.66 -12.01 -16.12
CA CYS A 163 -21.92 -10.79 -15.82
C CYS A 163 -22.66 -9.90 -14.80
N LYS A 164 -23.95 -9.58 -15.02
CA LYS A 164 -24.78 -8.79 -14.09
C LYS A 164 -24.82 -9.43 -12.70
N LYS A 165 -24.97 -10.76 -12.60
CA LYS A 165 -24.98 -11.46 -11.32
C LYS A 165 -23.66 -11.27 -10.58
N LYS A 166 -22.53 -11.50 -11.26
CA LYS A 166 -21.19 -11.35 -10.66
C LYS A 166 -20.89 -9.90 -10.32
N MET A 167 -21.33 -8.93 -11.11
CA MET A 167 -21.25 -7.50 -10.77
C MET A 167 -21.81 -7.24 -9.37
N LYS A 168 -22.98 -7.81 -9.01
CA LYS A 168 -23.55 -7.67 -7.66
C LYS A 168 -22.66 -8.29 -6.57
N GLU A 169 -22.04 -9.44 -6.86
CA GLU A 169 -21.15 -10.15 -5.94
C GLU A 169 -19.80 -9.42 -5.71
N ILE A 170 -19.26 -8.71 -6.72
CA ILE A 170 -17.96 -8.02 -6.63
C ILE A 170 -18.07 -6.54 -6.22
N CYS A 171 -19.13 -5.83 -6.62
CA CYS A 171 -19.16 -4.37 -6.54
C CYS A 171 -19.25 -3.83 -5.12
N GLN A 172 -19.87 -4.57 -4.19
CA GLN A 172 -19.86 -4.23 -2.76
C GLN A 172 -18.41 -4.19 -2.20
N GLY A 173 -17.52 -5.04 -2.71
CA GLY A 173 -16.09 -5.05 -2.35
C GLY A 173 -15.23 -4.02 -3.11
N LEU A 174 -15.84 -3.23 -4.00
CA LEU A 174 -15.18 -2.24 -4.87
C LEU A 174 -15.73 -0.81 -4.72
N SER A 175 -16.82 -0.62 -3.97
CA SER A 175 -17.48 0.67 -3.73
C SER A 175 -16.56 1.73 -3.08
N GLU A 176 -15.57 1.29 -2.30
CA GLU A 176 -14.61 2.18 -1.64
C GLU A 176 -13.55 2.81 -2.59
N TYR A 177 -13.47 2.40 -3.86
CA TYR A 177 -12.41 2.79 -4.80
C TYR A 177 -12.83 3.95 -5.72
N SER A 178 -12.11 4.17 -6.83
CA SER A 178 -12.30 5.35 -7.70
C SER A 178 -13.71 5.46 -8.29
N ASP A 179 -14.16 6.68 -8.53
CA ASP A 179 -15.57 6.99 -8.77
C ASP A 179 -16.07 6.46 -10.13
N GLU A 180 -15.18 6.25 -11.09
CA GLU A 180 -15.47 5.59 -12.35
C GLU A 180 -15.85 4.11 -12.14
N LEU A 181 -15.24 3.44 -11.15
CA LEU A 181 -15.53 2.06 -10.81
C LEU A 181 -16.89 1.92 -10.15
N VAL A 182 -17.19 2.80 -9.19
CA VAL A 182 -18.49 2.86 -8.51
C VAL A 182 -19.61 3.23 -9.51
N PHE A 183 -19.35 4.16 -10.44
CA PHE A 183 -20.28 4.52 -11.49
C PHE A 183 -20.58 3.36 -12.47
N SER A 184 -19.59 2.54 -12.82
CA SER A 184 -19.84 1.29 -13.56
C SER A 184 -20.62 0.25 -12.75
N CYS A 185 -20.41 0.18 -11.43
CA CYS A 185 -21.20 -0.67 -10.54
C CYS A 185 -22.67 -0.22 -10.41
N PHE A 186 -22.95 1.08 -10.47
CA PHE A 186 -24.33 1.62 -10.57
C PHE A 186 -25.02 1.34 -11.92
N ASN A 187 -24.26 0.98 -12.95
CA ASN A 187 -24.77 0.75 -14.31
C ASN A 187 -24.29 -0.63 -14.83
N PRO A 188 -24.70 -1.74 -14.17
CA PRO A 188 -24.22 -3.08 -14.51
C PRO A 188 -24.68 -3.52 -15.91
N ASP A 189 -25.83 -3.02 -16.37
CA ASP A 189 -26.37 -3.27 -17.71
C ASP A 189 -25.45 -2.75 -18.82
N GLU A 190 -25.15 -1.45 -18.83
CA GLU A 190 -24.25 -0.83 -19.80
C GLU A 190 -22.82 -1.41 -19.69
N THR A 191 -22.36 -1.63 -18.47
CA THR A 191 -21.02 -2.18 -18.19
C THR A 191 -20.87 -3.60 -18.74
N CYS A 192 -21.84 -4.49 -18.53
CA CYS A 192 -21.82 -5.84 -19.09
C CYS A 192 -22.12 -5.89 -20.60
N GLU A 193 -22.94 -4.97 -21.13
CA GLU A 193 -23.10 -4.74 -22.57
C GLU A 193 -21.75 -4.38 -23.23
N TYR A 194 -21.01 -3.43 -22.65
CA TYR A 194 -19.69 -2.99 -23.11
C TYR A 194 -18.68 -4.13 -23.08
N PHE A 195 -18.59 -4.88 -21.96
CA PHE A 195 -17.67 -6.00 -21.85
C PHE A 195 -18.00 -7.14 -22.82
N ARG A 196 -19.28 -7.47 -23.03
CA ARG A 196 -19.71 -8.46 -24.03
C ARG A 196 -19.30 -8.05 -25.44
N LYS A 197 -19.51 -6.77 -25.81
CA LYS A 197 -19.12 -6.21 -27.12
C LYS A 197 -17.61 -6.24 -27.34
N ASN A 198 -16.81 -5.94 -26.31
CA ASN A 198 -15.36 -5.79 -26.41
C ASN A 198 -14.54 -7.03 -26.04
N HIS A 199 -15.17 -8.12 -25.58
CA HIS A 199 -14.48 -9.36 -25.15
C HIS A 199 -13.52 -9.91 -26.22
N GLY A 200 -13.88 -9.83 -27.50
CA GLY A 200 -13.03 -10.25 -28.61
C GLY A 200 -11.70 -9.50 -28.66
N ASP A 201 -11.73 -8.16 -28.60
CA ASP A 201 -10.52 -7.34 -28.61
C ASP A 201 -9.73 -7.41 -27.29
N ASN A 202 -10.39 -7.65 -26.15
CA ASN A 202 -9.72 -7.91 -24.88
C ASN A 202 -8.91 -9.23 -24.90
N CYS A 203 -9.42 -10.26 -25.58
CA CYS A 203 -8.75 -11.57 -25.72
C CYS A 203 -7.70 -11.62 -26.84
N LYS A 204 -7.85 -10.81 -27.90
CA LYS A 204 -6.98 -10.77 -29.09
C LYS A 204 -5.47 -10.62 -28.79
N PRO A 205 -5.01 -9.80 -27.82
CA PRO A 205 -3.61 -9.80 -27.39
C PRO A 205 -3.09 -11.18 -26.97
N LEU A 206 -3.91 -11.98 -26.29
CA LEU A 206 -3.54 -13.30 -25.78
C LEU A 206 -3.54 -14.40 -26.88
N GLN A 207 -4.01 -14.08 -28.09
CA GLN A 207 -4.00 -14.98 -29.24
C GLN A 207 -2.73 -14.86 -30.09
N LYS A 208 -2.04 -13.70 -30.08
CA LYS A 208 -0.70 -13.54 -30.67
C LYS A 208 0.34 -14.17 -29.74
N GLU A 209 1.31 -14.89 -30.30
CA GLU A 209 2.51 -15.30 -29.58
C GLU A 209 3.55 -14.16 -29.60
N LEU A 210 4.28 -13.94 -28.50
CA LEU A 210 5.35 -12.93 -28.46
C LEU A 210 6.58 -13.36 -29.26
N GLU A 211 7.15 -12.41 -30.00
CA GLU A 211 8.45 -12.54 -30.66
C GLU A 211 9.57 -12.39 -29.62
N ASP A 212 10.74 -13.00 -29.85
CA ASP A 212 11.83 -13.05 -28.85
C ASP A 212 12.32 -11.68 -28.39
N LYS A 213 12.22 -10.66 -29.24
CA LYS A 213 12.52 -9.24 -28.93
C LYS A 213 11.46 -8.59 -28.02
N GLU A 214 10.21 -9.05 -28.11
CA GLU A 214 9.09 -8.53 -27.32
C GLU A 214 9.03 -9.13 -25.91
N LEU A 215 9.66 -10.29 -25.67
CA LEU A 215 9.60 -11.00 -24.39
C LEU A 215 10.04 -10.13 -23.21
N VAL A 216 11.18 -9.45 -23.32
CA VAL A 216 11.75 -8.65 -22.22
C VAL A 216 10.81 -7.53 -21.78
N GLU A 217 10.09 -6.91 -22.72
CA GLU A 217 9.21 -5.76 -22.46
C GLU A 217 7.77 -6.18 -22.12
N LYS A 218 7.25 -7.23 -22.77
CA LYS A 218 5.82 -7.57 -22.77
C LYS A 218 5.45 -8.80 -21.94
N CYS A 219 6.43 -9.64 -21.53
CA CYS A 219 6.14 -10.85 -20.76
C CYS A 219 5.31 -10.56 -19.49
N GLN A 220 5.67 -9.53 -18.71
CA GLN A 220 4.97 -9.25 -17.46
C GLN A 220 3.48 -8.96 -17.67
N GLU A 221 3.15 -8.00 -18.56
CA GLU A 221 1.76 -7.64 -18.85
C GLU A 221 0.99 -8.78 -19.53
N TYR A 222 1.64 -9.55 -20.41
CA TYR A 222 1.01 -10.68 -21.08
C TYR A 222 0.64 -11.80 -20.08
N LEU A 223 1.55 -12.13 -19.15
CA LEU A 223 1.32 -13.17 -18.15
C LEU A 223 0.32 -12.74 -17.07
N GLU A 224 0.33 -11.46 -16.69
CA GLU A 224 -0.68 -10.83 -15.82
C GLU A 224 -2.10 -10.95 -16.42
N LYS A 225 -2.27 -10.62 -17.70
CA LYS A 225 -3.54 -10.78 -18.42
C LYS A 225 -3.95 -12.25 -18.58
N CYS A 226 -3.00 -13.14 -18.88
CA CYS A 226 -3.22 -14.58 -18.89
C CYS A 226 -3.71 -15.14 -17.54
N TYR A 227 -3.18 -14.61 -16.43
CA TYR A 227 -3.58 -15.01 -15.08
C TYR A 227 -5.01 -14.58 -14.74
N PHE A 228 -5.35 -13.30 -14.95
CA PHE A 228 -6.65 -12.76 -14.53
C PHE A 228 -7.83 -13.17 -15.42
N TYR A 229 -7.65 -13.22 -16.75
CA TYR A 229 -8.76 -13.48 -17.68
C TYR A 229 -8.43 -14.38 -18.88
N GLY A 230 -7.20 -14.89 -18.98
CA GLY A 230 -6.79 -15.80 -20.07
C GLY A 230 -7.58 -17.11 -20.13
N SER A 231 -8.21 -17.53 -19.03
CA SER A 231 -9.08 -18.71 -18.93
C SER A 231 -10.46 -18.52 -19.59
N SER A 232 -10.93 -17.29 -19.75
CA SER A 232 -12.18 -16.96 -20.45
C SER A 232 -11.99 -16.73 -21.96
N CYS A 233 -10.74 -16.56 -22.38
CA CYS A 233 -10.37 -16.32 -23.77
C CYS A 233 -10.15 -17.62 -24.56
N LYS A 234 -10.64 -17.66 -25.80
CA LYS A 234 -10.41 -18.79 -26.72
C LYS A 234 -9.08 -18.64 -27.46
N ASP A 235 -8.48 -19.77 -27.81
CA ASP A 235 -7.29 -19.89 -28.65
C ASP A 235 -6.07 -19.08 -28.16
N THR A 236 -5.92 -18.93 -26.84
CA THR A 236 -4.77 -18.19 -26.28
C THR A 236 -3.44 -18.91 -26.53
N LYS A 237 -2.33 -18.19 -26.34
CA LYS A 237 -0.95 -18.70 -26.40
C LYS A 237 -0.27 -18.62 -25.03
N CYS A 238 -1.06 -18.48 -23.96
CA CYS A 238 -0.59 -18.25 -22.59
C CYS A 238 0.50 -19.24 -22.14
N ASP A 239 0.30 -20.55 -22.31
CA ASP A 239 1.32 -21.55 -21.90
C ASP A 239 2.60 -21.48 -22.73
N LYS A 240 2.50 -21.21 -24.03
CA LYS A 240 3.67 -21.04 -24.91
C LYS A 240 4.47 -19.81 -24.51
N VAL A 241 3.80 -18.68 -24.32
CA VAL A 241 4.44 -17.42 -23.91
C VAL A 241 5.01 -17.56 -22.50
N LYS A 242 4.30 -18.19 -21.56
CA LYS A 242 4.80 -18.53 -20.21
C LYS A 242 6.11 -19.31 -20.25
N ASN A 243 6.21 -20.32 -21.10
CA ASN A 243 7.45 -21.09 -21.27
C ASN A 243 8.58 -20.27 -21.91
N LYS A 244 8.28 -19.40 -22.89
CA LYS A 244 9.25 -18.44 -23.45
C LYS A 244 9.75 -17.41 -22.43
N CYS A 245 8.85 -16.85 -21.61
CA CYS A 245 9.17 -15.89 -20.56
C CYS A 245 10.01 -16.53 -19.44
N LYS A 246 9.68 -17.76 -19.02
CA LYS A 246 10.53 -18.60 -18.15
C LYS A 246 11.94 -18.77 -18.72
N GLY A 247 12.06 -19.00 -20.03
CA GLY A 247 13.34 -19.05 -20.76
C GLY A 247 14.13 -17.72 -20.78
N LYS A 248 13.57 -16.62 -20.28
CA LYS A 248 14.24 -15.32 -20.04
C LYS A 248 14.30 -14.96 -18.55
N GLY A 249 13.91 -15.85 -17.64
CA GLY A 249 13.84 -15.59 -16.20
C GLY A 249 12.68 -14.69 -15.76
N ILE A 250 11.67 -14.47 -16.61
CA ILE A 250 10.51 -13.63 -16.31
C ILE A 250 9.30 -14.52 -15.97
N GLU A 251 8.82 -14.41 -14.74
CA GLU A 251 7.61 -15.08 -14.27
C GLU A 251 6.65 -14.09 -13.60
N TYR A 252 5.35 -14.30 -13.82
CA TYR A 252 4.30 -13.68 -13.05
C TYR A 252 3.76 -14.70 -12.04
N GLU A 253 4.08 -14.50 -10.76
CA GLU A 253 3.70 -15.39 -9.66
C GLU A 253 2.25 -15.17 -9.18
N GLY A 254 1.60 -14.09 -9.64
CA GLY A 254 0.33 -13.61 -9.10
C GLY A 254 0.48 -12.91 -7.74
N PRO A 255 -0.62 -12.44 -7.13
CA PRO A 255 -0.61 -11.93 -5.78
C PRO A 255 -0.24 -13.05 -4.80
N LYS A 256 0.72 -12.79 -3.90
CA LYS A 256 1.17 -13.76 -2.89
C LYS A 256 0.19 -13.83 -1.72
N LEU A 257 -0.97 -14.43 -2.01
CA LEU A 257 -2.08 -14.68 -1.10
C LEU A 257 -1.77 -15.84 -0.14
N ASP A 258 -0.57 -15.86 0.45
CA ASP A 258 -0.08 -16.92 1.34
C ASP A 258 -0.95 -17.01 2.61
N PHE A 259 -1.98 -17.86 2.55
CA PHE A 259 -2.94 -18.02 3.64
C PHE A 259 -2.25 -18.59 4.88
N SER A 260 -2.17 -17.77 5.92
CA SER A 260 -1.74 -18.17 7.25
C SER A 260 -2.97 -18.21 8.17
N PRO A 261 -3.20 -19.31 8.92
CA PRO A 261 -4.32 -19.42 9.86
C PRO A 261 -4.49 -18.24 10.80
N VAL A 262 -3.40 -17.59 11.23
CA VAL A 262 -3.39 -16.44 12.15
C VAL A 262 -3.52 -15.07 11.49
N LYS A 263 -3.67 -14.96 10.17
CA LYS A 263 -3.83 -13.68 9.47
C LYS A 263 -5.27 -13.42 9.04
N GLU A 264 -5.61 -12.15 8.84
CA GLU A 264 -6.78 -11.77 8.04
C GLU A 264 -6.71 -12.45 6.66
N LYS A 265 -7.85 -12.94 6.16
CA LYS A 265 -7.92 -13.48 4.79
C LYS A 265 -7.81 -12.31 3.80
N PRO A 266 -6.95 -12.40 2.77
CA PRO A 266 -6.81 -11.32 1.79
C PRO A 266 -8.15 -10.86 1.22
N ARG A 267 -8.34 -9.54 1.19
CA ARG A 267 -9.56 -8.87 0.73
C ARG A 267 -9.68 -8.97 -0.78
N PHE A 268 -10.90 -8.89 -1.31
CA PHE A 268 -11.14 -9.06 -2.76
C PHE A 268 -10.28 -8.12 -3.65
N PRO A 269 -10.09 -6.82 -3.34
CA PRO A 269 -9.22 -5.93 -4.12
C PRO A 269 -7.75 -6.35 -4.18
N GLU A 270 -7.25 -7.05 -3.15
CA GLU A 270 -5.87 -7.55 -3.08
C GLU A 270 -5.67 -8.74 -4.04
N LYS A 271 -6.71 -9.57 -4.20
CA LYS A 271 -6.71 -10.73 -5.12
C LYS A 271 -6.70 -10.33 -6.59
N ILE A 272 -7.15 -9.12 -6.92
CA ILE A 272 -7.13 -8.55 -8.28
C ILE A 272 -6.05 -7.45 -8.47
N GLU A 273 -5.25 -7.23 -7.43
CA GLU A 273 -4.13 -6.27 -7.37
C GLU A 273 -4.46 -4.80 -7.70
N VAL A 274 -5.58 -4.25 -7.19
CA VAL A 274 -6.02 -2.86 -7.51
C VAL A 274 -4.91 -1.83 -7.27
N GLU A 275 -4.23 -1.87 -6.12
CA GLU A 275 -3.17 -0.90 -5.78
C GLU A 275 -1.91 -1.06 -6.65
N ASN A 276 -1.58 -2.28 -7.12
CA ASN A 276 -0.49 -2.46 -8.08
C ASN A 276 -0.86 -1.90 -9.44
N LEU A 277 -2.13 -2.05 -9.86
CA LEU A 277 -2.63 -1.46 -11.09
C LEU A 277 -2.61 0.07 -11.02
N TYR A 278 -3.07 0.69 -9.92
CA TYR A 278 -2.92 2.14 -9.72
C TYR A 278 -1.45 2.59 -9.79
N LYS A 279 -0.53 1.89 -9.11
CA LYS A 279 0.92 2.17 -9.18
C LYS A 279 1.51 1.97 -10.59
N LYS A 280 0.95 1.05 -11.39
CA LYS A 280 1.33 0.78 -12.79
C LYS A 280 0.82 1.85 -13.76
N GLU A 281 -0.38 2.40 -13.55
CA GLU A 281 -0.93 3.49 -14.37
C GLU A 281 -0.35 4.86 -13.97
N GLU A 282 -0.03 5.07 -12.69
CA GLU A 282 0.73 6.25 -12.24
C GLU A 282 2.14 6.26 -12.86
N ALA A 283 2.77 5.10 -13.06
CA ALA A 283 4.01 4.97 -13.82
C ALA A 283 3.87 5.24 -15.34
N LYS A 284 2.64 5.40 -15.88
CA LYS A 284 2.36 5.92 -17.23
C LYS A 284 1.92 7.39 -17.24
N GLY A 285 1.81 8.00 -16.05
CA GLY A 285 1.41 9.39 -15.84
C GLY A 285 -0.10 9.60 -15.69
N ILE A 286 -0.85 8.59 -15.25
CA ILE A 286 -2.29 8.70 -14.95
C ILE A 286 -2.49 8.56 -13.45
N ILE A 287 -2.86 9.65 -12.77
CA ILE A 287 -3.11 9.62 -11.32
C ILE A 287 -4.51 9.05 -11.06
N VAL A 288 -4.54 7.85 -10.46
CA VAL A 288 -5.72 7.21 -9.90
C VAL A 288 -5.37 6.70 -8.51
N GLY A 289 -6.33 6.75 -7.59
CA GLY A 289 -6.18 6.24 -6.24
C GLY A 289 -7.53 6.13 -5.56
N LYS A 290 -7.51 5.66 -4.32
CA LYS A 290 -8.68 5.57 -3.47
C LYS A 290 -9.08 6.99 -2.98
N PRO A 291 -10.29 7.49 -3.28
CA PRO A 291 -10.78 8.76 -2.73
C PRO A 291 -11.10 8.62 -1.23
N LYS A 292 -11.56 9.71 -0.61
CA LYS A 292 -12.15 9.66 0.74
C LYS A 292 -13.35 8.69 0.79
N TYR A 293 -13.70 8.24 2.00
CA TYR A 293 -14.90 7.42 2.22
C TYR A 293 -16.14 8.11 1.64
N LYS A 294 -16.92 7.37 0.84
CA LYS A 294 -18.13 7.89 0.18
C LYS A 294 -19.29 7.93 1.16
N THR A 295 -19.86 9.10 1.36
CA THR A 295 -21.11 9.26 2.12
C THR A 295 -22.32 8.84 1.28
N LEU A 296 -23.47 8.61 1.92
CA LEU A 296 -24.74 8.40 1.21
C LEU A 296 -25.08 9.57 0.25
N ARG A 297 -24.66 10.80 0.59
CA ARG A 297 -24.76 11.99 -0.27
C ARG A 297 -23.87 11.88 -1.51
N ASP A 298 -22.65 11.36 -1.39
CA ASP A 298 -21.78 11.08 -2.55
C ASP A 298 -22.39 9.99 -3.45
N LEU A 299 -22.90 8.91 -2.86
CA LEU A 299 -23.58 7.83 -3.60
C LEU A 299 -24.86 8.33 -4.31
N ALA A 300 -25.64 9.22 -3.70
CA ALA A 300 -26.80 9.85 -4.33
C ALA A 300 -26.41 10.74 -5.52
N LEU A 301 -25.35 11.54 -5.41
CA LEU A 301 -24.80 12.34 -6.52
C LEU A 301 -24.33 11.47 -7.69
N LEU A 302 -23.73 10.29 -7.41
CA LEU A 302 -23.38 9.30 -8.43
C LEU A 302 -24.60 8.66 -9.10
N LEU A 303 -25.66 8.37 -8.33
CA LEU A 303 -26.89 7.75 -8.84
C LEU A 303 -27.65 8.63 -9.84
N ILE A 304 -27.71 9.94 -9.59
CA ILE A 304 -28.36 10.91 -10.48
C ILE A 304 -27.49 11.29 -11.70
N LYS A 305 -26.20 10.93 -11.70
CA LYS A 305 -25.27 11.27 -12.79
C LYS A 305 -25.64 10.50 -14.07
N GLY A 306 -25.86 11.24 -15.15
CA GLY A 306 -26.27 10.66 -16.45
C GLY A 306 -27.74 10.22 -16.52
N ARG A 307 -28.55 10.41 -15.46
CA ARG A 307 -30.00 10.17 -15.49
C ARG A 307 -30.71 11.31 -16.23
N ASN A 308 -31.83 10.97 -16.87
CA ASN A 308 -32.72 11.93 -17.50
C ASN A 308 -33.42 12.80 -16.43
N GLY A 309 -33.65 14.07 -16.74
CA GLY A 309 -34.28 15.03 -15.85
C GLY A 309 -33.57 16.39 -15.89
N ASN A 310 -34.36 17.47 -15.88
CA ASN A 310 -33.89 18.85 -15.83
C ASN A 310 -33.67 19.31 -14.38
N SER A 311 -34.37 18.73 -13.41
CA SER A 311 -34.22 19.00 -11.97
C SER A 311 -33.52 17.85 -11.23
N PRO A 312 -32.93 18.10 -10.04
CA PRO A 312 -32.40 17.02 -9.20
C PRO A 312 -33.50 16.03 -8.77
N GLU A 313 -34.71 16.54 -8.53
CA GLU A 313 -35.90 15.75 -8.17
C GLU A 313 -36.30 14.77 -9.27
N GLU A 314 -36.34 15.21 -10.54
CA GLU A 314 -36.61 14.33 -11.69
C GLU A 314 -35.53 13.24 -11.83
N LYS A 315 -34.25 13.58 -11.65
CA LYS A 315 -33.15 12.61 -11.73
C LYS A 315 -33.18 11.62 -10.56
N CYS A 316 -33.55 12.04 -9.34
CA CYS A 316 -33.78 11.17 -8.20
C CYS A 316 -34.94 10.20 -8.48
N LYS A 317 -36.08 10.71 -9.00
CA LYS A 317 -37.24 9.92 -9.43
C LYS A 317 -36.88 8.90 -10.52
N GLU A 318 -36.00 9.25 -11.44
CA GLU A 318 -35.52 8.32 -12.48
C GLU A 318 -34.54 7.27 -11.93
N ALA A 319 -33.63 7.65 -11.02
CA ALA A 319 -32.69 6.72 -10.40
C ALA A 319 -33.39 5.68 -9.50
N LEU A 320 -34.32 6.12 -8.65
CA LEU A 320 -34.96 5.30 -7.61
C LEU A 320 -36.02 4.31 -8.13
N LYS A 321 -36.28 4.29 -9.45
CA LYS A 321 -37.11 3.26 -10.12
C LYS A 321 -36.45 1.89 -10.13
N ASP A 322 -35.12 1.85 -10.22
CA ASP A 322 -34.33 0.61 -10.39
C ASP A 322 -33.50 0.28 -9.14
N CYS A 323 -34.09 0.47 -7.95
CA CYS A 323 -33.45 0.19 -6.66
C CYS A 323 -32.80 -1.21 -6.57
N GLU A 324 -33.37 -2.23 -7.23
CA GLU A 324 -32.82 -3.58 -7.23
C GLU A 324 -31.46 -3.70 -7.93
N SER A 325 -31.08 -2.78 -8.82
CA SER A 325 -29.77 -2.80 -9.49
C SER A 325 -28.63 -2.21 -8.65
N PHE A 326 -28.91 -1.48 -7.57
CA PHE A 326 -27.86 -0.82 -6.77
C PHE A 326 -28.01 -0.86 -5.24
N LYS A 327 -29.17 -1.19 -4.66
CA LYS A 327 -29.39 -1.17 -3.19
C LYS A 327 -28.40 -2.04 -2.40
N HIS A 328 -27.83 -3.06 -3.03
CA HIS A 328 -26.88 -4.00 -2.44
C HIS A 328 -25.42 -3.50 -2.42
N LEU A 329 -25.15 -2.30 -2.95
CA LEU A 329 -23.80 -1.73 -3.01
C LEU A 329 -23.36 -1.06 -1.71
N ASP A 330 -24.31 -0.54 -0.93
CA ASP A 330 -24.11 0.14 0.35
C ASP A 330 -25.38 0.07 1.21
N TYR A 331 -25.22 0.01 2.54
CA TYR A 331 -26.35 -0.09 3.47
C TYR A 331 -27.26 1.14 3.47
N GLY A 332 -26.70 2.35 3.32
CA GLY A 332 -27.49 3.57 3.22
C GLY A 332 -28.32 3.65 1.94
N LEU A 333 -27.89 2.95 0.87
CA LEU A 333 -28.69 2.79 -0.35
C LEU A 333 -29.82 1.77 -0.16
N GLU A 334 -29.62 0.73 0.63
CA GLU A 334 -30.69 -0.20 1.01
C GLU A 334 -31.76 0.51 1.86
N GLU A 335 -31.37 1.31 2.86
CA GLU A 335 -32.29 2.17 3.61
C GLU A 335 -33.05 3.13 2.68
N LEU A 336 -32.32 3.90 1.85
CA LEU A 336 -32.92 4.88 0.95
C LEU A 336 -33.91 4.25 -0.03
N CYS A 337 -33.67 3.01 -0.47
CA CYS A 337 -34.58 2.28 -1.34
C CYS A 337 -35.78 1.65 -0.62
N GLY A 338 -35.67 1.38 0.68
CA GLY A 338 -36.75 0.91 1.54
C GLY A 338 -37.63 2.05 2.11
N ASP A 339 -37.15 3.29 2.04
CA ASP A 339 -37.87 4.47 2.50
C ASP A 339 -39.12 4.77 1.65
N LYS A 340 -40.17 5.27 2.30
CA LYS A 340 -41.42 5.68 1.64
C LYS A 340 -41.25 7.01 0.92
N ASP A 341 -40.54 7.93 1.57
CA ASP A 341 -40.36 9.31 1.12
C ASP A 341 -38.98 9.47 0.44
N LYS A 342 -38.49 8.36 -0.14
CA LYS A 342 -37.16 8.21 -0.75
C LYS A 342 -36.82 9.24 -1.82
N GLU A 343 -37.83 9.76 -2.52
CA GLU A 343 -37.65 10.75 -3.58
C GLU A 343 -37.24 12.11 -3.00
N ASP A 344 -37.86 12.52 -1.90
CA ASP A 344 -37.52 13.74 -1.15
C ASP A 344 -36.22 13.55 -0.35
N ARG A 345 -36.02 12.39 0.30
CA ARG A 345 -34.73 12.06 0.96
C ARG A 345 -33.56 12.06 -0.03
N CYS A 346 -33.76 11.61 -1.26
CA CYS A 346 -32.75 11.71 -2.33
C CYS A 346 -32.50 13.16 -2.76
N LYS A 347 -33.55 13.97 -2.88
CA LYS A 347 -33.48 15.40 -3.21
C LYS A 347 -32.65 16.17 -2.18
N GLU A 348 -32.93 16.00 -0.89
CA GLU A 348 -32.13 16.56 0.21
C GLU A 348 -30.65 16.12 0.14
N LEU A 349 -30.39 14.85 -0.21
CA LEU A 349 -29.03 14.34 -0.36
C LEU A 349 -28.27 15.02 -1.52
N VAL A 350 -28.94 15.40 -2.62
CA VAL A 350 -28.28 16.03 -3.79
C VAL A 350 -28.30 17.56 -3.79
N GLU A 351 -28.92 18.20 -2.79
CA GLU A 351 -28.80 19.64 -2.53
C GLU A 351 -27.43 19.97 -1.89
N VAL A 352 -26.55 20.60 -2.66
CA VAL A 352 -25.10 20.72 -2.34
C VAL A 352 -24.50 22.12 -2.61
N GLU A 353 -25.29 23.20 -2.57
CA GLU A 353 -24.85 24.55 -2.95
C GLU A 353 -23.61 25.06 -2.16
N ASP A 354 -23.55 24.84 -0.85
CA ASP A 354 -22.38 25.22 -0.04
C ASP A 354 -21.12 24.46 -0.46
N ARG A 355 -21.26 23.16 -0.77
CA ARG A 355 -20.17 22.30 -1.25
C ARG A 355 -19.68 22.77 -2.62
N CYS A 356 -20.59 23.11 -3.53
CA CYS A 356 -20.26 23.73 -4.82
C CYS A 356 -19.43 25.01 -4.64
N THR A 357 -19.84 25.86 -3.69
CA THR A 357 -19.24 27.18 -3.45
C THR A 357 -17.86 27.06 -2.80
N ASN A 358 -17.74 26.26 -1.75
CA ASN A 358 -16.48 25.98 -1.06
C ASN A 358 -15.47 25.29 -1.99
N PHE A 359 -15.92 24.33 -2.81
CA PHE A 359 -15.04 23.68 -3.78
C PHE A 359 -14.53 24.64 -4.86
N LYS A 360 -15.37 25.55 -5.37
CA LYS A 360 -14.94 26.57 -6.34
C LYS A 360 -13.90 27.53 -5.76
N LEU A 361 -14.07 27.94 -4.50
CA LEU A 361 -13.08 28.73 -3.77
C LEU A 361 -11.75 27.96 -3.62
N GLU A 362 -11.79 26.68 -3.27
CA GLU A 362 -10.58 25.85 -3.18
C GLU A 362 -9.85 25.70 -4.53
N LEU A 363 -10.60 25.52 -5.63
CA LEU A 363 -10.01 25.50 -6.98
C LEU A 363 -9.37 26.84 -7.35
N TYR A 364 -9.97 27.98 -6.98
CA TYR A 364 -9.36 29.30 -7.17
C TYR A 364 -8.06 29.44 -6.35
N LEU A 365 -8.07 29.09 -5.06
CA LEU A 365 -6.89 29.15 -4.18
C LEU A 365 -5.73 28.24 -4.66
N LYS A 366 -6.02 27.14 -5.35
CA LYS A 366 -5.04 26.23 -5.96
C LYS A 366 -4.59 26.64 -7.37
N GLY A 367 -5.12 27.73 -7.93
CA GLY A 367 -4.82 28.20 -9.28
C GLY A 367 -5.42 27.34 -10.40
N LEU A 368 -6.56 26.70 -10.12
CA LEU A 368 -7.31 25.83 -11.04
C LEU A 368 -8.61 26.47 -11.55
N SER A 369 -8.99 27.63 -10.99
CA SER A 369 -10.02 28.54 -11.51
C SER A 369 -9.45 29.95 -11.62
N THR A 370 -9.78 30.72 -12.66
CA THR A 370 -9.50 32.18 -12.70
C THR A 370 -10.49 32.99 -11.87
N GLU A 371 -11.66 32.42 -11.56
CA GLU A 371 -12.78 33.11 -10.92
C GLU A 371 -13.40 32.26 -9.79
N PHE A 372 -13.72 32.89 -8.65
CA PHE A 372 -14.39 32.23 -7.51
C PHE A 372 -15.86 32.62 -7.35
N GLU A 373 -16.30 33.76 -7.91
CA GLU A 373 -17.68 34.25 -7.83
C GLU A 373 -18.68 33.27 -8.45
N LYS A 374 -19.86 33.09 -7.83
CA LYS A 374 -20.85 32.07 -8.19
C LYS A 374 -21.18 32.06 -9.70
N ASP A 375 -21.49 33.23 -10.26
CA ASP A 375 -22.05 33.37 -11.61
C ASP A 375 -21.01 33.61 -12.72
N LYS A 376 -19.72 33.67 -12.38
CA LYS A 376 -18.63 33.75 -13.36
C LYS A 376 -18.11 32.36 -13.75
N GLU A 377 -17.65 32.20 -14.98
CA GLU A 377 -16.99 30.97 -15.42
C GLU A 377 -15.47 31.14 -15.32
N SER A 378 -14.72 30.06 -15.06
CA SER A 378 -13.26 30.10 -15.19
C SER A 378 -12.86 30.20 -16.66
N ASP A 379 -11.78 30.89 -16.96
CA ASP A 379 -11.05 30.71 -18.20
C ASP A 379 -10.30 29.37 -18.21
N TYR A 380 -9.77 29.01 -19.38
CA TYR A 380 -8.85 27.90 -19.52
C TYR A 380 -7.41 28.32 -19.20
N PHE A 381 -6.56 27.33 -18.90
CA PHE A 381 -5.12 27.54 -18.80
C PHE A 381 -4.41 26.74 -19.90
N SER A 382 -3.66 27.42 -20.79
CA SER A 382 -2.70 26.75 -21.67
C SER A 382 -1.71 25.89 -20.87
N TRP A 383 -1.14 24.85 -21.48
CA TRP A 383 -0.30 23.88 -20.78
C TRP A 383 0.89 24.49 -20.02
N GLY A 384 1.44 25.60 -20.52
CA GLY A 384 2.49 26.37 -19.84
C GLY A 384 2.03 27.03 -18.54
N GLN A 385 0.77 27.46 -18.45
CA GLN A 385 0.17 28.21 -17.32
C GLN A 385 -0.49 27.31 -16.26
N VAL A 386 -0.95 26.11 -16.62
CA VAL A 386 -1.62 25.16 -15.71
C VAL A 386 -0.83 24.97 -14.40
N SER A 387 -1.50 25.20 -13.26
CA SER A 387 -0.92 25.28 -11.91
C SER A 387 0.03 24.13 -11.54
N LYS A 388 1.12 24.48 -10.84
CA LYS A 388 2.07 23.55 -10.22
C LYS A 388 1.67 23.13 -8.80
N LEU A 389 0.74 23.84 -8.14
CA LEU A 389 0.43 23.76 -6.71
C LEU A 389 -0.41 22.52 -6.30
N VAL A 390 -0.48 21.52 -7.17
CA VAL A 390 -1.37 20.37 -7.06
C VAL A 390 -0.55 19.13 -6.69
N SER A 391 -0.75 18.64 -5.47
CA SER A 391 -0.23 17.36 -4.99
C SER A 391 -0.93 16.17 -5.65
N ARG A 392 -0.38 14.97 -5.47
CA ARG A 392 -1.04 13.72 -5.86
C ARG A 392 -2.38 13.54 -5.15
N GLU A 393 -2.45 13.90 -3.88
CA GLU A 393 -3.64 13.76 -3.05
C GLU A 393 -4.70 14.83 -3.37
N ASP A 394 -4.30 16.07 -3.69
CA ASP A 394 -5.19 17.07 -4.32
C ASP A 394 -5.83 16.49 -5.60
N CYS A 395 -5.06 15.78 -6.42
CA CYS A 395 -5.56 15.16 -7.66
C CYS A 395 -6.51 13.97 -7.47
N ILE A 396 -6.52 13.36 -6.28
CA ILE A 396 -7.47 12.31 -5.90
C ILE A 396 -8.71 12.93 -5.20
N LYS A 397 -8.60 14.16 -4.71
CA LYS A 397 -9.70 14.95 -4.12
C LYS A 397 -10.48 15.77 -5.16
N PHE A 398 -9.79 16.48 -6.07
CA PHE A 398 -10.40 17.47 -6.96
C PHE A 398 -11.03 16.86 -8.20
N GLU A 399 -10.38 15.90 -8.86
CA GLU A 399 -11.16 14.83 -9.49
C GLU A 399 -11.69 13.95 -8.35
N SER A 400 -12.86 13.33 -8.51
CA SER A 400 -13.76 12.93 -7.42
C SER A 400 -14.71 14.06 -7.02
N GLU A 401 -14.30 15.19 -6.42
CA GLU A 401 -15.23 16.31 -6.19
C GLU A 401 -15.83 16.80 -7.53
N CYS A 402 -15.00 17.04 -8.56
CA CYS A 402 -15.49 17.28 -9.92
C CYS A 402 -16.33 16.13 -10.49
N PHE A 403 -16.01 14.87 -10.15
CA PHE A 403 -16.80 13.73 -10.62
C PHE A 403 -18.24 13.75 -10.08
N HIS A 404 -18.45 14.18 -8.83
CA HIS A 404 -19.77 14.26 -8.20
C HIS A 404 -20.50 15.57 -8.52
N LEU A 405 -19.77 16.69 -8.61
CA LEU A 405 -20.35 18.04 -8.61
C LEU A 405 -20.58 18.67 -9.99
N GLU A 406 -19.77 18.31 -11.00
CA GLU A 406 -19.78 18.93 -12.34
C GLU A 406 -21.13 18.86 -13.07
N GLY A 407 -21.99 17.89 -12.73
CA GLY A 407 -23.34 17.70 -13.30
C GLY A 407 -24.51 18.19 -12.43
N VAL A 408 -24.24 18.85 -11.31
CA VAL A 408 -25.23 19.29 -10.31
C VAL A 408 -25.05 20.76 -9.91
N CYS A 409 -23.81 21.23 -9.80
CA CYS A 409 -23.51 22.60 -9.38
C CYS A 409 -23.81 23.64 -10.47
N THR A 410 -24.65 24.63 -10.13
CA THR A 410 -25.03 25.75 -11.03
C THR A 410 -23.96 26.85 -11.12
N ASN A 411 -23.00 26.89 -10.20
CA ASN A 411 -21.96 27.93 -10.08
C ASN A 411 -20.81 27.82 -11.09
N LYS A 412 -21.08 27.32 -12.30
CA LYS A 412 -20.16 27.31 -13.47
C LYS A 412 -18.76 26.70 -13.24
N ILE A 413 -18.67 25.65 -12.40
CA ILE A 413 -17.39 24.96 -12.13
C ILE A 413 -16.84 24.11 -13.29
N GLY A 414 -17.59 23.92 -14.38
CA GLY A 414 -17.24 23.01 -15.49
C GLY A 414 -15.82 23.22 -16.04
N LYS A 415 -15.47 24.45 -16.45
CA LYS A 415 -14.11 24.76 -16.96
C LYS A 415 -13.02 24.61 -15.89
N ALA A 416 -13.30 24.94 -14.64
CA ALA A 416 -12.38 24.71 -13.53
C ALA A 416 -12.13 23.19 -13.31
N CYS A 417 -13.14 22.35 -13.54
CA CYS A 417 -12.99 20.89 -13.52
C CYS A 417 -12.23 20.34 -14.74
N GLU A 418 -12.40 20.91 -15.94
CA GLU A 418 -11.53 20.59 -17.09
C GLU A 418 -10.06 20.98 -16.77
N ASN A 419 -9.83 22.16 -16.19
CA ASN A 419 -8.51 22.62 -15.71
C ASN A 419 -7.89 21.69 -14.65
N VAL A 420 -8.67 21.22 -13.66
CA VAL A 420 -8.25 20.21 -12.67
C VAL A 420 -7.71 18.96 -13.35
N ARG A 421 -8.44 18.41 -14.34
CA ARG A 421 -8.03 17.18 -15.03
C ARG A 421 -6.78 17.38 -15.87
N VAL A 422 -6.64 18.53 -16.53
CA VAL A 422 -5.40 18.88 -17.25
C VAL A 422 -4.21 19.05 -16.28
N ALA A 423 -4.42 19.67 -15.10
CA ALA A 423 -3.38 19.80 -14.08
C ALA A 423 -2.91 18.45 -13.53
N CYS A 424 -3.84 17.56 -13.20
CA CYS A 424 -3.52 16.23 -12.69
C CYS A 424 -2.87 15.33 -13.74
N TYR A 425 -3.30 15.45 -14.99
CA TYR A 425 -2.67 14.76 -16.10
C TYR A 425 -1.25 15.28 -16.38
N LYS A 426 -1.03 16.60 -16.30
CA LYS A 426 0.30 17.23 -16.34
C LYS A 426 1.19 16.74 -15.20
N LYS A 427 0.72 16.79 -13.95
CA LYS A 427 1.45 16.32 -12.76
C LYS A 427 1.84 14.85 -12.86
N GLY A 428 0.94 14.00 -13.39
CA GLY A 428 1.23 12.60 -13.67
C GLY A 428 2.34 12.41 -14.72
N GLN A 429 2.23 13.06 -15.88
CA GLN A 429 3.25 12.99 -16.93
C GLN A 429 4.61 13.51 -16.45
N ASP A 430 4.59 14.63 -15.73
CA ASP A 430 5.78 15.31 -15.22
C ASP A 430 6.51 14.43 -14.20
N ARG A 431 5.80 13.75 -13.29
CA ARG A 431 6.42 12.79 -12.35
C ARG A 431 7.12 11.61 -13.02
N VAL A 432 6.63 11.15 -14.18
CA VAL A 432 7.30 10.08 -14.94
C VAL A 432 8.60 10.59 -15.57
N LEU A 433 8.61 11.80 -16.13
CA LEU A 433 9.83 12.40 -16.66
C LEU A 433 10.82 12.76 -15.55
N ASN A 434 10.33 13.32 -14.45
CA ASN A 434 11.14 13.78 -13.34
C ASN A 434 11.91 12.62 -12.70
N ARG A 435 11.24 11.47 -12.51
CA ARG A 435 11.87 10.24 -12.00
C ARG A 435 13.03 9.74 -12.87
N TYR A 436 12.94 9.88 -14.20
CA TYR A 436 14.02 9.51 -15.11
C TYR A 436 15.28 10.37 -14.91
N PHE A 437 15.10 11.69 -14.72
CA PHE A 437 16.22 12.59 -14.47
C PHE A 437 16.75 12.50 -13.03
N GLN A 438 15.88 12.29 -12.04
CA GLN A 438 16.24 12.09 -10.63
C GLN A 438 17.22 10.92 -10.45
N GLU A 439 17.04 9.77 -11.12
CA GLU A 439 17.99 8.65 -11.05
C GLU A 439 19.41 9.03 -11.54
N GLY A 440 19.54 10.01 -12.46
CA GLY A 440 20.81 10.46 -13.02
C GLY A 440 21.35 11.78 -12.45
N LEU A 441 20.60 12.46 -11.57
CA LEU A 441 20.95 13.74 -10.95
C LEU A 441 20.87 13.71 -9.41
N LYS A 442 20.75 12.51 -8.85
CA LYS A 442 20.61 12.28 -7.40
C LYS A 442 21.75 12.91 -6.60
N GLY A 443 21.41 13.73 -5.61
CA GLY A 443 22.38 14.51 -4.82
C GLY A 443 22.81 15.83 -5.46
N LEU A 444 22.13 16.28 -6.52
CA LEU A 444 22.39 17.56 -7.19
C LEU A 444 21.15 18.46 -7.27
N ILE A 445 19.93 17.91 -7.09
CA ILE A 445 18.68 18.63 -7.36
C ILE A 445 18.37 19.63 -6.23
N GLY A 446 18.53 19.21 -4.97
CA GLY A 446 18.21 20.07 -3.80
C GLY A 446 18.98 21.39 -3.76
N ASP A 447 20.23 21.40 -4.24
CA ASP A 447 21.12 22.56 -4.22
C ASP A 447 21.13 23.37 -5.55
N LEU A 448 20.17 23.16 -6.46
CA LEU A 448 20.18 23.78 -7.80
C LEU A 448 20.18 25.32 -7.78
N GLU A 449 19.52 25.93 -6.80
CA GLU A 449 19.51 27.40 -6.62
C GLU A 449 20.75 27.93 -5.88
N LEU A 450 21.43 27.07 -5.11
CA LEU A 450 22.58 27.42 -4.27
C LEU A 450 23.91 27.22 -5.01
N VAL A 451 23.98 26.27 -5.93
CA VAL A 451 25.22 25.84 -6.60
C VAL A 451 25.05 25.87 -8.13
N THR A 452 25.57 26.92 -8.77
CA THR A 452 25.50 27.10 -10.23
C THR A 452 26.07 25.91 -11.02
N GLU A 453 27.09 25.24 -10.48
CA GLU A 453 27.66 24.03 -11.10
C GLU A 453 26.66 22.87 -11.16
N ASN A 454 25.74 22.77 -10.19
CA ASN A 454 24.67 21.75 -10.18
C ASN A 454 23.59 22.08 -11.22
N LEU A 455 23.25 23.36 -11.38
CA LEU A 455 22.36 23.81 -12.47
C LEU A 455 22.98 23.50 -13.84
N GLU A 456 24.27 23.78 -14.04
CA GLU A 456 24.97 23.40 -15.27
C GLU A 456 24.99 21.87 -15.50
N LYS A 457 25.25 21.06 -14.46
CA LYS A 457 25.20 19.58 -14.55
C LYS A 457 23.80 19.10 -14.94
N CYS A 458 22.75 19.67 -14.33
CA CYS A 458 21.36 19.36 -14.68
C CYS A 458 21.05 19.74 -16.14
N GLN A 459 21.36 20.97 -16.56
CA GLN A 459 21.14 21.44 -17.93
C GLN A 459 21.86 20.54 -18.97
N LYS A 460 23.13 20.20 -18.70
CA LYS A 460 23.95 19.31 -19.56
C LYS A 460 23.38 17.88 -19.58
N SER A 461 22.82 17.39 -18.47
CA SER A 461 22.13 16.09 -18.42
C SER A 461 20.82 16.09 -19.21
N VAL A 462 20.00 17.14 -19.12
CA VAL A 462 18.77 17.28 -19.91
C VAL A 462 19.10 17.30 -21.41
N VAL A 463 20.03 18.16 -21.82
CA VAL A 463 20.44 18.27 -23.23
C VAL A 463 21.12 16.98 -23.72
N GLY A 464 22.02 16.37 -22.95
CA GLY A 464 22.70 15.13 -23.33
C GLY A 464 21.78 13.90 -23.44
N ASN A 465 20.70 13.83 -22.67
CA ASN A 465 19.73 12.73 -22.74
C ASN A 465 18.61 12.96 -23.77
N TYR A 466 18.49 14.15 -24.37
CA TYR A 466 17.53 14.46 -25.45
C TYR A 466 17.49 13.36 -26.53
N THR A 467 18.66 12.93 -27.00
CA THR A 467 18.81 11.92 -28.06
C THR A 467 18.23 10.55 -27.72
N LYS A 468 18.03 10.25 -26.42
CA LYS A 468 17.41 9.02 -25.90
C LYS A 468 15.89 9.19 -25.72
N LEU A 469 15.44 10.39 -25.35
CA LEU A 469 14.05 10.69 -25.01
C LEU A 469 13.18 11.08 -26.22
N LYS A 470 13.78 11.51 -27.34
CA LYS A 470 13.10 11.98 -28.56
C LYS A 470 12.06 11.03 -29.19
N GLU A 471 11.99 9.76 -28.79
CA GLU A 471 10.95 8.80 -29.23
C GLU A 471 9.57 9.06 -28.54
N ASP A 472 9.53 9.86 -27.46
CA ASP A 472 8.32 10.36 -26.82
C ASP A 472 8.28 11.90 -26.89
N ARG A 473 7.33 12.45 -27.65
CA ARG A 473 7.30 13.90 -27.94
C ARG A 473 6.88 14.75 -26.74
N ARG A 474 6.34 14.15 -25.69
CA ARG A 474 6.06 14.83 -24.42
C ARG A 474 7.34 15.19 -23.67
N TYR A 475 8.40 14.42 -23.89
CA TYR A 475 9.73 14.69 -23.34
C TYR A 475 10.56 15.60 -24.25
N PHE A 476 10.38 15.50 -25.57
CA PHE A 476 10.94 16.44 -26.56
C PHE A 476 10.72 17.90 -26.16
N THR A 477 9.46 18.31 -25.93
CA THR A 477 9.13 19.72 -25.63
C THR A 477 9.75 20.23 -24.32
N LYS A 478 9.83 19.39 -23.28
CA LYS A 478 10.51 19.75 -22.02
C LYS A 478 12.04 19.77 -22.14
N CYS A 479 12.64 18.84 -22.89
CA CYS A 479 14.10 18.84 -23.12
C CYS A 479 14.58 20.08 -23.87
N HIS A 480 13.71 20.74 -24.64
CA HIS A 480 14.01 22.01 -25.28
C HIS A 480 14.14 23.20 -24.31
N LEU A 481 13.67 23.09 -23.06
CA LEU A 481 13.73 24.15 -22.05
C LEU A 481 14.54 23.67 -20.82
N PRO A 482 15.84 23.35 -20.96
CA PRO A 482 16.60 22.64 -19.94
C PRO A 482 16.64 23.36 -18.58
N THR A 483 16.84 24.68 -18.58
CA THR A 483 16.78 25.50 -17.36
C THR A 483 15.43 25.39 -16.65
N LYS A 484 14.32 25.44 -17.40
CA LYS A 484 12.96 25.31 -16.85
C LYS A 484 12.73 23.91 -16.29
N LEU A 485 13.22 22.87 -16.98
CA LEU A 485 13.09 21.49 -16.51
C LEU A 485 13.90 21.24 -15.23
N CYS A 486 15.07 21.85 -15.07
CA CYS A 486 15.84 21.78 -13.83
C CYS A 486 15.09 22.37 -12.63
N TYR A 487 14.42 23.51 -12.78
CA TYR A 487 13.56 24.04 -11.71
C TYR A 487 12.28 23.22 -11.52
N GLU A 488 11.66 22.69 -12.58
CA GLU A 488 10.52 21.75 -12.48
C GLU A 488 10.88 20.38 -11.86
N LEU A 489 12.18 20.04 -11.80
CA LEU A 489 12.70 18.90 -11.02
C LEU A 489 12.81 19.26 -9.53
N LEU A 490 13.31 20.45 -9.20
CA LEU A 490 13.39 20.96 -7.82
C LEU A 490 12.00 21.11 -7.19
N ASP A 491 11.07 21.77 -7.89
CA ASP A 491 9.67 21.96 -7.46
C ASP A 491 9.02 20.62 -7.03
N ASP A 492 9.26 19.55 -7.80
CA ASP A 492 8.65 18.25 -7.55
C ASP A 492 9.41 17.44 -6.48
N VAL A 493 10.71 17.64 -6.27
CA VAL A 493 11.43 17.09 -5.10
C VAL A 493 10.95 17.75 -3.81
N ILE A 494 10.74 19.07 -3.81
CA ILE A 494 10.17 19.81 -2.67
C ILE A 494 8.76 19.28 -2.38
N LEU A 495 7.86 19.28 -3.37
CA LEU A 495 6.49 18.80 -3.14
C LEU A 495 6.41 17.31 -2.76
N GLN A 496 7.26 16.44 -3.33
CA GLN A 496 7.35 15.04 -2.88
C GLN A 496 7.87 14.92 -1.43
N SER A 497 8.68 15.88 -0.97
CA SER A 497 9.12 15.96 0.44
C SER A 497 8.00 16.41 1.36
N GLU A 498 7.18 17.38 0.95
CA GLU A 498 6.01 17.83 1.71
C GLU A 498 4.93 16.73 1.79
N GLU A 499 4.63 16.06 0.66
CA GLU A 499 3.76 14.86 0.63
C GLU A 499 4.28 13.75 1.57
N LEU A 500 5.59 13.51 1.59
CA LEU A 500 6.20 12.54 2.49
C LEU A 500 6.16 12.98 3.96
N GLU A 501 6.32 14.27 4.26
CA GLU A 501 6.24 14.79 5.63
C GLU A 501 4.87 14.51 6.25
N VAL A 502 3.78 14.81 5.53
CA VAL A 502 2.41 14.58 6.01
C VAL A 502 2.20 13.11 6.38
N VAL A 503 2.69 12.18 5.55
CA VAL A 503 2.57 10.74 5.81
C VAL A 503 3.48 10.29 6.96
N LEU A 504 4.72 10.80 7.06
CA LEU A 504 5.63 10.48 8.17
C LEU A 504 5.10 10.99 9.51
N ASN A 505 4.51 12.19 9.55
CA ASN A 505 3.88 12.74 10.76
C ASN A 505 2.68 11.90 11.26
N LEU A 506 2.11 11.04 10.42
CA LEU A 506 1.03 10.10 10.76
C LEU A 506 1.52 8.66 11.03
N ARG A 507 2.71 8.27 10.53
CA ARG A 507 3.18 6.87 10.51
C ARG A 507 4.53 6.58 11.16
N ARG A 508 5.47 7.53 11.20
CA ARG A 508 6.89 7.25 11.57
C ARG A 508 7.04 6.62 12.96
N ASP A 509 6.19 7.02 13.90
CA ASP A 509 6.27 6.64 15.32
C ASP A 509 5.61 5.29 15.61
N PHE A 510 4.60 4.91 14.81
CA PHE A 510 3.86 3.65 14.90
C PHE A 510 3.64 3.04 13.50
N PRO A 511 4.72 2.65 12.78
CA PRO A 511 4.61 2.19 11.39
C PRO A 511 4.12 0.74 11.30
N ARG A 512 3.35 0.44 10.26
CA ARG A 512 3.04 -0.94 9.87
C ARG A 512 4.20 -1.58 9.11
N LYS A 513 4.16 -2.90 8.91
CA LYS A 513 5.19 -3.65 8.16
C LYS A 513 5.28 -3.16 6.71
N GLU A 514 4.16 -2.72 6.15
CA GLU A 514 3.99 -2.19 4.80
C GLU A 514 4.52 -0.75 4.70
N ASP A 515 4.23 0.10 5.70
CA ASP A 515 4.82 1.44 5.83
C ASP A 515 6.35 1.35 5.89
N CYS A 516 6.88 0.36 6.62
CA CYS A 516 8.32 0.08 6.71
C CYS A 516 8.97 -0.39 5.39
N VAL A 517 8.20 -0.74 4.35
CA VAL A 517 8.72 -1.00 3.00
C VAL A 517 8.59 0.25 2.14
N GLU A 518 7.39 0.84 2.06
CA GLU A 518 7.14 1.96 1.14
C GLU A 518 7.77 3.28 1.62
N LEU A 519 7.59 3.64 2.89
CA LEU A 519 8.09 4.92 3.42
C LEU A 519 9.61 4.89 3.58
N LYS A 520 10.21 3.76 3.98
CA LYS A 520 11.68 3.58 3.97
C LYS A 520 12.26 3.78 2.56
N LYS A 521 11.54 3.36 1.51
CA LYS A 521 11.96 3.60 0.13
C LYS A 521 11.83 5.08 -0.23
N LYS A 522 10.67 5.71 0.01
CA LYS A 522 10.43 7.14 -0.26
C LYS A 522 11.47 8.05 0.44
N CYS A 523 11.81 7.75 1.69
CA CYS A 523 12.92 8.37 2.41
C CYS A 523 14.24 8.24 1.64
N LYS A 524 14.69 7.00 1.35
CA LYS A 524 15.95 6.75 0.62
C LYS A 524 15.98 7.29 -0.80
N ASP A 525 14.82 7.48 -1.44
CA ASP A 525 14.71 8.07 -2.78
C ASP A 525 14.94 9.60 -2.74
N LEU A 526 14.46 10.30 -1.69
CA LEU A 526 14.49 11.77 -1.57
C LEU A 526 15.62 12.33 -0.68
N GLU A 527 16.14 11.57 0.28
CA GLU A 527 17.10 12.02 1.31
C GLU A 527 18.40 12.63 0.78
N SER A 528 18.79 12.30 -0.45
CA SER A 528 19.93 12.90 -1.15
C SER A 528 19.69 14.32 -1.66
N ASP A 529 18.42 14.69 -1.90
CA ASP A 529 18.02 15.92 -2.59
C ASP A 529 17.08 16.77 -1.72
N SER A 530 16.78 16.33 -0.49
CA SER A 530 15.94 17.05 0.48
C SER A 530 16.19 16.58 1.92
N TYR A 531 16.71 17.47 2.76
CA TYR A 531 16.91 17.22 4.20
C TYR A 531 15.64 17.38 5.06
N LEU A 532 14.54 17.91 4.50
CA LEU A 532 13.30 18.28 5.20
C LEU A 532 12.67 17.15 6.03
N ASN A 533 12.94 15.90 5.64
CA ASN A 533 12.45 14.71 6.32
C ASN A 533 13.51 13.87 7.04
N HIS A 534 14.79 14.26 7.07
CA HIS A 534 15.88 13.40 7.55
C HIS A 534 15.61 12.83 8.97
N GLU A 535 15.35 13.67 9.98
CA GLU A 535 15.00 13.21 11.34
C GLU A 535 13.74 12.32 11.39
N LYS A 536 12.76 12.59 10.52
CA LYS A 536 11.48 11.86 10.46
C LYS A 536 11.68 10.47 9.84
N CYS A 537 12.50 10.39 8.81
CA CYS A 537 12.98 9.18 8.16
C CYS A 537 13.87 8.35 9.09
N ASP A 538 14.72 9.00 9.89
CA ASP A 538 15.57 8.31 10.85
C ASP A 538 14.77 7.74 12.03
N THR A 539 13.74 8.47 12.48
CA THR A 539 12.73 7.97 13.44
C THR A 539 12.00 6.75 12.90
N LEU A 540 11.48 6.82 11.66
CA LEU A 540 10.88 5.67 10.96
C LEU A 540 11.87 4.50 10.85
N ASN A 541 13.12 4.75 10.47
CA ASN A 541 14.14 3.71 10.33
C ASN A 541 14.32 2.93 11.63
N ARG A 542 14.52 3.63 12.75
CA ARG A 542 14.67 3.08 14.10
C ARG A 542 13.41 2.32 14.55
N ARG A 543 12.22 2.90 14.37
CA ARG A 543 10.93 2.27 14.72
C ARG A 543 10.65 0.99 13.91
N CYS A 544 11.03 0.97 12.64
CA CYS A 544 10.88 -0.21 11.78
C CYS A 544 11.87 -1.35 12.10
N GLU A 545 13.11 -1.07 12.50
CA GLU A 545 13.98 -2.14 12.99
C GLU A 545 13.52 -2.66 14.36
N TYR A 546 13.07 -1.78 15.26
CA TYR A 546 12.43 -2.18 16.53
C TYR A 546 11.20 -3.09 16.30
N LEU A 547 10.34 -2.76 15.33
CA LEU A 547 9.18 -3.58 14.94
C LEU A 547 9.61 -4.98 14.47
N LYS A 548 10.65 -5.06 13.63
CA LYS A 548 11.22 -6.32 13.12
C LYS A 548 11.82 -7.18 14.25
N VAL A 549 12.69 -6.59 15.07
CA VAL A 549 13.32 -7.26 16.23
C VAL A 549 12.28 -7.77 17.22
N THR A 550 11.26 -6.96 17.51
CA THR A 550 10.16 -7.33 18.41
C THR A 550 9.30 -8.45 17.82
N GLU A 551 9.06 -8.45 16.51
CA GLU A 551 8.38 -9.56 15.80
C GLU A 551 9.18 -10.88 15.81
N GLU A 552 10.51 -10.82 15.72
CA GLU A 552 11.38 -12.00 15.86
C GLU A 552 11.35 -12.55 17.30
N LEU A 553 11.37 -11.65 18.30
CA LEU A 553 11.26 -11.99 19.71
C LEU A 553 9.89 -12.60 20.05
N ARG A 554 8.80 -12.03 19.53
CA ARG A 554 7.43 -12.54 19.67
C ARG A 554 7.31 -13.98 19.16
N LYS A 555 7.84 -14.25 17.97
CA LYS A 555 7.91 -15.60 17.36
C LYS A 555 8.77 -16.58 18.17
N LYS A 556 9.79 -16.09 18.89
CA LYS A 556 10.62 -16.91 19.80
C LYS A 556 9.86 -17.29 21.08
N LEU A 557 8.99 -16.41 21.58
CA LEU A 557 8.13 -16.68 22.74
C LEU A 557 6.97 -17.63 22.37
N LEU A 558 6.23 -17.35 21.30
CA LEU A 558 5.13 -18.21 20.81
C LEU A 558 5.56 -19.67 20.58
N LYS A 559 6.79 -19.90 20.10
CA LYS A 559 7.37 -21.24 19.90
C LYS A 559 7.56 -22.07 21.18
N ARG A 560 7.36 -21.50 22.37
CA ARG A 560 7.39 -22.23 23.65
C ARG A 560 6.09 -22.98 23.93
N GLY A 561 4.96 -22.50 23.38
CA GLY A 561 3.63 -22.99 23.77
C GLY A 561 3.28 -22.70 25.24
N ASP A 562 3.89 -21.68 25.85
CA ASP A 562 3.58 -21.21 27.21
C ASP A 562 2.71 -19.94 27.17
N ASP A 563 2.26 -19.47 28.35
CA ASP A 563 1.38 -18.29 28.48
C ASP A 563 2.14 -16.94 28.49
N ALA A 564 3.38 -16.92 27.96
CA ALA A 564 4.28 -15.75 28.03
C ALA A 564 3.70 -14.48 27.39
N LEU A 565 2.78 -14.57 26.44
CA LEU A 565 2.13 -13.44 25.76
C LEU A 565 0.64 -13.33 26.10
N ARG A 566 0.16 -14.03 27.14
CA ARG A 566 -1.23 -14.00 27.59
C ARG A 566 -1.65 -12.67 28.22
N THR A 567 -0.74 -12.01 28.93
CA THR A 567 -0.97 -10.71 29.56
C THR A 567 0.31 -9.88 29.56
N GLN A 568 0.17 -8.56 29.77
CA GLN A 568 1.30 -7.65 30.01
C GLN A 568 2.21 -8.16 31.14
N GLY A 569 1.62 -8.66 32.24
CA GLY A 569 2.36 -9.16 33.40
C GLY A 569 3.16 -10.44 33.11
N ASN A 570 2.56 -11.40 32.39
CA ASN A 570 3.27 -12.60 31.90
C ASN A 570 4.44 -12.19 31.00
N CYS A 571 4.18 -11.29 30.05
CA CYS A 571 5.18 -10.84 29.08
C CYS A 571 6.35 -10.13 29.75
N THR A 572 6.10 -9.10 30.59
CA THR A 572 7.18 -8.36 31.24
C THR A 572 8.04 -9.27 32.13
N ALA A 573 7.43 -10.27 32.79
CA ALA A 573 8.16 -11.24 33.61
C ALA A 573 9.04 -12.20 32.79
N VAL A 574 8.58 -12.66 31.62
CA VAL A 574 9.35 -13.54 30.73
C VAL A 574 10.42 -12.75 29.96
N LEU A 575 10.04 -11.60 29.40
CA LEU A 575 10.93 -10.69 28.66
C LEU A 575 12.11 -10.23 29.53
N LYS A 576 11.88 -9.92 30.82
CA LYS A 576 12.96 -9.60 31.76
C LYS A 576 14.04 -10.70 31.81
N LYS A 577 13.63 -11.97 32.00
CA LYS A 577 14.56 -13.12 32.06
C LYS A 577 15.28 -13.31 30.72
N GLU A 578 14.55 -13.18 29.61
CA GLU A 578 15.11 -13.34 28.27
C GLU A 578 16.20 -12.30 27.97
N CYS A 579 15.98 -11.05 28.37
CA CYS A 579 16.94 -9.96 28.24
C CYS A 579 18.18 -10.15 29.13
N GLU A 580 18.01 -10.64 30.36
CA GLU A 580 19.12 -11.00 31.25
C GLU A 580 19.98 -12.14 30.66
N GLU A 581 19.37 -13.11 29.96
CA GLU A 581 20.10 -14.15 29.23
C GLU A 581 20.77 -13.65 27.94
N LEU A 582 20.10 -12.81 27.14
CA LEU A 582 20.64 -12.28 25.89
C LEU A 582 21.83 -11.35 26.13
N SER A 583 21.76 -10.51 27.18
CA SER A 583 22.87 -9.67 27.64
C SER A 583 24.10 -10.50 28.02
N ARG A 584 23.94 -11.57 28.81
CA ARG A 584 25.03 -12.50 29.16
C ARG A 584 25.65 -13.22 27.96
N ARG A 585 24.95 -13.31 26.83
CA ARG A 585 25.41 -13.94 25.58
C ARG A 585 26.00 -12.93 24.59
N GLY A 586 26.13 -11.65 24.95
CA GLY A 586 26.65 -10.59 24.08
C GLY A 586 25.77 -10.29 22.85
N LYS A 587 24.45 -10.53 22.95
CA LYS A 587 23.51 -10.32 21.85
C LYS A 587 22.79 -8.97 21.97
N GLU A 588 23.38 -7.95 21.36
CA GLU A 588 22.84 -6.57 21.35
C GLU A 588 21.62 -6.42 20.43
N ASP A 589 21.35 -7.39 19.54
CA ASP A 589 20.24 -7.47 18.59
C ASP A 589 18.87 -7.05 19.20
N PHE A 590 18.63 -7.39 20.47
CA PHE A 590 17.36 -7.16 21.18
C PHE A 590 17.39 -6.01 22.20
N SER A 591 18.50 -5.25 22.26
CA SER A 591 18.74 -4.19 23.26
C SER A 591 17.61 -3.18 23.40
N VAL A 592 17.04 -2.70 22.29
CA VAL A 592 15.94 -1.73 22.28
C VAL A 592 14.65 -2.31 22.89
N SER A 593 14.25 -3.51 22.47
CA SER A 593 13.10 -4.23 23.03
C SER A 593 13.30 -4.60 24.51
N CYS A 594 14.56 -4.80 24.92
CA CYS A 594 14.93 -5.03 26.32
C CYS A 594 14.97 -3.76 27.18
N ALA A 595 15.12 -2.58 26.59
CA ALA A 595 14.96 -1.30 27.26
C ALA A 595 13.47 -0.92 27.37
N LEU A 596 12.74 -1.00 26.26
CA LEU A 596 11.33 -0.58 26.13
C LEU A 596 10.34 -1.70 26.49
N ARG A 597 10.57 -2.43 27.58
CA ARG A 597 9.85 -3.68 27.89
C ARG A 597 8.31 -3.53 27.90
N GLU A 598 7.79 -2.46 28.49
CA GLU A 598 6.33 -2.26 28.57
C GLU A 598 5.72 -2.00 27.17
N GLU A 599 6.35 -1.18 26.34
CA GLU A 599 5.92 -0.92 24.96
C GLU A 599 6.03 -2.20 24.10
N THR A 600 7.14 -2.92 24.25
CA THR A 600 7.43 -4.19 23.58
C THR A 600 6.37 -5.23 23.94
N CYS A 601 6.05 -5.38 25.23
CA CYS A 601 5.04 -6.32 25.68
C CYS A 601 3.62 -5.93 25.27
N SER A 602 3.27 -4.64 25.32
CA SER A 602 1.96 -4.17 24.87
C SER A 602 1.72 -4.56 23.41
N PHE A 603 2.68 -4.26 22.53
CA PHE A 603 2.66 -4.69 21.13
C PHE A 603 2.63 -6.23 20.99
N MET A 604 3.48 -6.97 21.71
CA MET A 604 3.56 -8.42 21.57
C MET A 604 2.30 -9.14 22.04
N VAL A 605 1.60 -8.62 23.06
CA VAL A 605 0.31 -9.15 23.54
C VAL A 605 -0.81 -8.77 22.57
N GLU A 606 -0.92 -7.51 22.15
CA GLU A 606 -1.93 -7.03 21.18
C GLU A 606 -1.87 -7.82 19.85
N GLN A 607 -0.68 -7.98 19.27
CA GLN A 607 -0.53 -8.76 18.03
C GLN A 607 -0.91 -10.24 18.22
N THR A 608 -0.61 -10.81 19.40
CA THR A 608 -0.93 -12.21 19.70
C THR A 608 -2.43 -12.42 19.88
N GLU A 609 -3.14 -11.51 20.56
CA GLU A 609 -4.60 -11.59 20.69
C GLU A 609 -5.31 -11.43 19.34
N ASN A 610 -4.86 -10.51 18.48
CA ASN A 610 -5.38 -10.38 17.11
C ASN A 610 -5.16 -11.66 16.30
N GLU A 611 -3.96 -12.26 16.37
CA GLU A 611 -3.65 -13.53 15.69
C GLU A 611 -4.47 -14.72 16.25
N CYS A 612 -4.80 -14.73 17.55
CA CYS A 612 -5.75 -15.68 18.13
C CYS A 612 -7.18 -15.51 17.62
N LEU A 613 -7.64 -14.26 17.46
CA LEU A 613 -8.95 -13.94 16.89
C LEU A 613 -9.02 -14.40 15.43
N PHE A 614 -7.99 -14.11 14.63
CA PHE A 614 -7.90 -14.60 13.25
C PHE A 614 -7.84 -16.12 13.16
N LEU A 615 -7.05 -16.80 14.01
CA LEU A 615 -6.99 -18.27 14.06
C LEU A 615 -8.36 -18.90 14.27
N LYS A 616 -9.08 -18.44 15.30
CA LYS A 616 -10.43 -18.92 15.62
C LYS A 616 -11.40 -18.63 14.45
N ASN A 617 -11.48 -17.38 14.01
CA ASN A 617 -12.41 -16.99 12.95
C ASN A 617 -12.10 -17.71 11.62
N ASN A 618 -10.83 -17.99 11.32
CA ASN A 618 -10.44 -18.76 10.15
C ASN A 618 -10.80 -20.25 10.25
N MET A 619 -10.74 -20.83 11.45
CA MET A 619 -11.23 -22.20 11.70
C MET A 619 -12.75 -22.31 11.61
N ASP A 620 -13.47 -21.34 12.19
CA ASP A 620 -14.94 -21.28 12.19
C ASP A 620 -15.49 -21.06 10.77
N ILE A 621 -15.10 -19.95 10.11
CA ILE A 621 -15.48 -19.65 8.71
C ILE A 621 -14.98 -20.74 7.76
N GLY A 622 -13.82 -21.34 8.07
CA GLY A 622 -13.24 -22.43 7.32
C GLY A 622 -14.00 -23.76 7.48
N LYS A 623 -14.87 -23.90 8.48
CA LYS A 623 -15.51 -25.16 8.90
C LYS A 623 -14.49 -26.31 9.05
N ILE A 624 -13.34 -26.01 9.65
CA ILE A 624 -12.17 -26.91 9.63
C ILE A 624 -12.44 -28.22 10.38
N ILE A 625 -13.12 -28.16 11.54
CA ILE A 625 -13.52 -29.34 12.31
C ILE A 625 -14.49 -30.22 11.49
N GLU A 626 -15.56 -29.64 10.94
CA GLU A 626 -16.52 -30.37 10.09
C GLU A 626 -15.85 -31.03 8.88
N LYS A 627 -14.86 -30.36 8.26
CA LYS A 627 -14.11 -30.90 7.13
C LYS A 627 -13.23 -32.08 7.51
N ILE A 628 -12.63 -32.09 8.70
CA ILE A 628 -11.84 -33.23 9.19
C ILE A 628 -12.77 -34.40 9.58
N GLU A 629 -13.92 -34.13 10.20
CA GLU A 629 -14.88 -35.17 10.58
C GLU A 629 -15.52 -35.88 9.38
N ASN A 630 -15.98 -35.11 8.39
CA ASN A 630 -16.52 -35.64 7.13
C ASN A 630 -15.40 -36.15 6.19
N GLY A 631 -14.19 -35.61 6.34
CA GLY A 631 -13.00 -35.92 5.53
C GLY A 631 -12.37 -37.29 5.76
N LYS A 632 -12.94 -38.15 6.63
CA LYS A 632 -12.42 -39.50 6.94
C LYS A 632 -12.29 -40.46 5.74
N ARG A 633 -12.78 -40.09 4.54
CA ARG A 633 -12.56 -40.81 3.27
C ARG A 633 -11.49 -40.20 2.36
N ASN A 634 -10.90 -39.06 2.75
CA ASN A 634 -9.87 -38.34 2.00
C ASN A 634 -8.72 -37.99 2.96
N GLU A 635 -7.80 -38.94 3.17
CA GLU A 635 -6.67 -38.74 4.09
C GLU A 635 -5.82 -37.51 3.75
N THR A 636 -5.68 -37.16 2.47
CA THR A 636 -4.87 -36.02 2.02
C THR A 636 -5.40 -34.70 2.58
N LEU A 637 -6.72 -34.48 2.54
CA LEU A 637 -7.34 -33.27 3.11
C LEU A 637 -7.16 -33.20 4.63
N VAL A 638 -7.13 -34.34 5.32
CA VAL A 638 -6.86 -34.39 6.77
C VAL A 638 -5.36 -34.13 7.04
N GLU A 639 -4.45 -34.71 6.25
CA GLU A 639 -3.00 -34.45 6.33
C GLU A 639 -2.70 -32.94 6.11
N GLU A 640 -3.33 -32.31 5.11
CA GLU A 640 -3.23 -30.86 4.85
C GLU A 640 -3.80 -30.00 5.99
N LEU A 641 -5.04 -30.22 6.41
CA LEU A 641 -5.70 -29.38 7.41
C LEU A 641 -5.04 -29.51 8.80
N CYS A 642 -4.68 -30.72 9.21
CA CYS A 642 -4.00 -30.94 10.48
C CYS A 642 -2.58 -30.35 10.47
N THR A 643 -1.77 -30.59 9.42
CA THR A 643 -0.42 -30.01 9.37
C THR A 643 -0.40 -28.48 9.24
N LEU A 644 -1.46 -27.88 8.69
CA LEU A 644 -1.58 -26.42 8.58
C LEU A 644 -2.05 -25.74 9.87
N PHE A 645 -3.11 -26.22 10.53
CA PHE A 645 -3.74 -25.49 11.65
C PHE A 645 -3.23 -25.91 13.04
N ASP A 646 -2.95 -27.19 13.26
CA ASP A 646 -2.60 -27.71 14.59
C ASP A 646 -1.31 -27.10 15.19
N PRO A 647 -0.23 -26.83 14.40
CA PRO A 647 0.94 -26.13 14.93
C PRO A 647 0.67 -24.70 15.39
N TYR A 648 -0.36 -24.03 14.86
CA TYR A 648 -0.79 -22.72 15.36
C TYR A 648 -1.64 -22.87 16.62
N CYS A 649 -2.51 -23.87 16.72
CA CYS A 649 -3.18 -24.15 17.98
C CYS A 649 -2.15 -24.35 19.11
N HIS A 650 -1.14 -25.20 18.94
CA HIS A 650 -0.07 -25.41 19.93
C HIS A 650 0.69 -24.13 20.35
N GLN A 651 0.86 -23.13 19.47
CA GLN A 651 1.58 -21.88 19.79
C GLN A 651 0.72 -20.86 20.55
N TYR A 652 -0.60 -20.82 20.33
CA TYR A 652 -1.48 -19.74 20.80
C TYR A 652 -2.46 -20.21 21.91
N ILE A 653 -2.63 -21.51 22.13
CA ILE A 653 -3.66 -22.06 23.03
C ILE A 653 -3.47 -21.71 24.52
N GLU A 654 -2.23 -21.53 24.99
CA GLU A 654 -1.95 -21.02 26.35
C GLU A 654 -1.97 -19.49 26.43
N ASN A 655 -1.73 -18.81 25.30
CA ASN A 655 -1.74 -17.33 25.22
C ASN A 655 -3.17 -16.79 25.15
N CYS A 656 -4.11 -17.52 24.54
CA CYS A 656 -5.51 -17.11 24.40
C CYS A 656 -6.51 -18.21 24.84
N PRO A 657 -6.41 -18.73 26.07
CA PRO A 657 -7.17 -19.91 26.50
C PRO A 657 -8.69 -19.68 26.47
N ASP A 658 -9.13 -18.45 26.77
CA ASP A 658 -10.54 -18.07 26.76
C ASP A 658 -11.15 -18.00 25.34
N ARG A 659 -10.32 -17.81 24.30
CA ARG A 659 -10.73 -17.85 22.89
C ARG A 659 -10.55 -19.23 22.24
N LEU A 660 -9.57 -20.03 22.69
CA LEU A 660 -9.13 -21.25 21.99
C LEU A 660 -9.35 -22.57 22.76
N LYS A 661 -9.37 -22.56 24.11
CA LYS A 661 -9.65 -23.75 24.96
C LYS A 661 -11.11 -23.85 25.40
N LYS A 662 -11.77 -22.71 25.63
CA LYS A 662 -13.18 -22.66 26.08
C LYS A 662 -14.12 -22.52 24.89
N ALA A 663 -15.28 -23.18 24.95
CA ALA A 663 -16.41 -22.85 24.09
C ALA A 663 -17.24 -21.73 24.71
N LYS A 664 -17.99 -20.97 23.89
CA LYS A 664 -18.96 -19.97 24.36
C LYS A 664 -20.08 -20.59 25.21
N ASN A 665 -20.48 -21.83 24.92
CA ASN A 665 -21.60 -22.50 25.59
C ASN A 665 -21.09 -23.63 26.50
N SER A 666 -21.69 -23.74 27.68
CA SER A 666 -21.32 -24.68 28.75
C SER A 666 -21.42 -26.15 28.31
N GLY A 667 -20.27 -26.79 28.10
CA GLY A 667 -20.15 -28.23 27.84
C GLY A 667 -19.41 -28.63 26.55
N LYS A 668 -19.08 -27.69 25.67
CA LYS A 668 -18.23 -27.95 24.48
C LYS A 668 -16.76 -27.58 24.72
N LYS A 669 -15.86 -28.16 23.92
CA LYS A 669 -14.43 -27.81 23.91
C LYS A 669 -14.20 -26.58 23.02
N GLY A 670 -13.14 -25.82 23.29
CA GLY A 670 -12.69 -24.76 22.38
C GLY A 670 -12.08 -25.32 21.10
N VAL A 671 -12.11 -24.53 20.03
CA VAL A 671 -11.83 -24.97 18.65
C VAL A 671 -10.47 -25.66 18.47
N CYS A 672 -9.46 -25.28 19.26
CA CYS A 672 -8.13 -25.90 19.19
C CYS A 672 -8.06 -27.25 19.92
N LEU A 673 -8.78 -27.42 21.03
CA LEU A 673 -8.87 -28.72 21.72
C LEU A 673 -9.73 -29.72 20.93
N GLU A 674 -10.71 -29.24 20.16
CA GLU A 674 -11.41 -30.07 19.18
C GLU A 674 -10.49 -30.46 18.02
N LEU A 675 -9.74 -29.51 17.45
CA LEU A 675 -8.78 -29.80 16.37
C LEU A 675 -7.74 -30.85 16.80
N GLU A 676 -7.08 -30.65 17.94
CA GLU A 676 -6.09 -31.58 18.50
C GLU A 676 -6.65 -33.00 18.61
N GLU A 677 -7.87 -33.16 19.15
CA GLU A 677 -8.54 -34.45 19.30
C GLU A 677 -8.86 -35.10 17.95
N LYS A 678 -9.33 -34.35 16.94
CA LYS A 678 -9.61 -34.90 15.60
C LYS A 678 -8.33 -35.20 14.81
N CYS A 679 -7.26 -34.45 15.03
CA CYS A 679 -5.97 -34.61 14.35
C CYS A 679 -5.03 -35.64 15.00
N LYS A 680 -5.22 -35.96 16.28
CA LYS A 680 -4.41 -36.95 17.02
C LYS A 680 -4.24 -38.30 16.27
N PRO A 681 -5.29 -38.96 15.71
CA PRO A 681 -5.11 -40.20 14.97
C PRO A 681 -4.23 -40.04 13.71
N PHE A 682 -4.28 -38.86 13.06
CA PHE A 682 -3.39 -38.55 11.95
C PHE A 682 -1.95 -38.36 12.42
N PHE A 683 -1.70 -37.64 13.52
CA PHE A 683 -0.34 -37.46 14.03
C PHE A 683 0.27 -38.74 14.59
N GLU A 684 -0.54 -39.63 15.20
CA GLU A 684 -0.10 -40.97 15.60
C GLU A 684 0.27 -41.82 14.36
N LYS A 685 -0.53 -41.79 13.29
CA LYS A 685 -0.21 -42.44 12.00
C LYS A 685 1.05 -41.84 11.36
N LEU A 686 1.21 -40.51 11.37
CA LEU A 686 2.37 -39.82 10.81
C LEU A 686 3.65 -40.11 11.60
N LYS A 687 3.57 -40.21 12.93
CA LYS A 687 4.69 -40.65 13.78
C LYS A 687 5.12 -42.07 13.43
N LEU A 688 4.17 -43.00 13.27
CA LEU A 688 4.45 -44.36 12.82
C LEU A 688 5.03 -44.40 11.39
N GLU A 689 4.52 -43.60 10.43
CA GLU A 689 5.11 -43.45 9.09
C GLU A 689 6.57 -42.94 9.16
N ASN A 690 6.88 -41.99 10.03
CA ASN A 690 8.23 -41.44 10.20
C ASN A 690 9.20 -42.40 10.90
N GLU A 691 8.77 -43.08 11.98
CA GLU A 691 9.56 -44.11 12.65
C GLU A 691 9.85 -45.29 11.69
N LEU A 692 8.86 -45.69 10.89
CA LEU A 692 9.04 -46.70 9.86
C LEU A 692 9.96 -46.23 8.73
N THR A 693 9.88 -44.97 8.33
CA THR A 693 10.81 -44.35 7.37
C THR A 693 12.25 -44.43 7.86
N HIS A 694 12.49 -44.26 9.17
CA HIS A 694 13.81 -44.44 9.77
C HIS A 694 14.26 -45.90 9.81
N LYS A 695 13.37 -46.85 10.15
CA LYS A 695 13.70 -48.29 10.15
C LYS A 695 14.00 -48.83 8.75
N LEU A 696 13.28 -48.38 7.72
CA LEU A 696 13.47 -48.78 6.31
C LEU A 696 14.57 -47.97 5.57
N LYS A 697 15.37 -47.18 6.29
CA LYS A 697 16.43 -46.32 5.72
C LYS A 697 17.38 -47.12 4.82
N GLY A 698 17.61 -46.61 3.61
CA GLY A 698 18.36 -47.28 2.54
C GLY A 698 17.49 -48.14 1.60
N SER A 699 16.43 -48.76 2.11
CA SER A 699 15.51 -49.60 1.31
C SER A 699 14.42 -48.79 0.58
N LEU A 700 14.16 -47.54 0.99
CA LEU A 700 13.16 -46.64 0.39
C LEU A 700 13.58 -46.01 -0.97
N SER A 701 14.60 -46.54 -1.61
CA SER A 701 14.97 -46.18 -2.99
C SER A 701 14.10 -46.89 -4.04
N ASP A 702 13.56 -48.06 -3.69
CA ASP A 702 12.79 -48.94 -4.55
C ASP A 702 11.64 -49.60 -3.76
N GLU A 703 10.50 -49.84 -4.43
CA GLU A 703 9.32 -50.43 -3.79
C GLU A 703 9.53 -51.91 -3.43
N THR A 704 10.27 -52.66 -4.24
CA THR A 704 10.58 -54.08 -4.01
C THR A 704 11.48 -54.23 -2.79
N LYS A 705 12.59 -53.47 -2.74
CA LYS A 705 13.50 -53.41 -1.59
C LYS A 705 12.78 -52.96 -0.32
N CYS A 706 11.87 -52.00 -0.43
CA CYS A 706 11.01 -51.61 0.69
C CYS A 706 10.15 -52.79 1.19
N LYS A 707 9.44 -53.50 0.29
CA LYS A 707 8.61 -54.67 0.66
C LYS A 707 9.43 -55.78 1.33
N GLU A 708 10.61 -56.09 0.81
CA GLU A 708 11.52 -57.10 1.37
C GLU A 708 11.98 -56.74 2.80
N THR A 709 12.45 -55.51 3.00
CA THR A 709 12.95 -55.04 4.30
C THR A 709 11.82 -54.90 5.32
N LEU A 710 10.65 -54.42 4.90
CA LEU A 710 9.44 -54.40 5.71
C LEU A 710 9.00 -55.84 6.08
N GLY A 711 9.12 -56.80 5.17
CA GLY A 711 8.84 -58.21 5.42
C GLY A 711 9.74 -58.83 6.50
N LYS A 712 11.03 -58.48 6.52
CA LYS A 712 11.99 -58.91 7.56
C LYS A 712 11.58 -58.36 8.94
N HIS A 713 11.36 -57.05 9.05
CA HIS A 713 10.92 -56.44 10.30
C HIS A 713 9.53 -56.93 10.77
N CYS A 714 8.60 -57.18 9.85
CA CYS A 714 7.33 -57.84 10.14
C CYS A 714 7.46 -59.29 10.66
N THR A 715 8.61 -59.93 10.48
CA THR A 715 8.92 -61.26 11.03
C THR A 715 9.58 -61.15 12.42
N GLU A 716 10.20 -60.00 12.72
CA GLU A 716 10.75 -59.66 14.04
C GLU A 716 9.64 -59.20 14.99
N TRP A 717 8.78 -58.25 14.58
CA TRP A 717 7.68 -57.73 15.41
C TRP A 717 6.61 -58.78 15.76
N LYS A 718 6.48 -59.84 14.96
CA LYS A 718 5.65 -61.01 15.27
C LYS A 718 6.22 -61.88 16.40
N LYS A 719 7.54 -61.85 16.62
CA LYS A 719 8.22 -62.52 17.75
C LYS A 719 8.24 -61.64 19.01
N GLU A 720 8.36 -60.33 18.82
CA GLU A 720 8.40 -59.33 19.91
C GLU A 720 7.01 -58.96 20.47
N GLY A 721 5.92 -59.45 19.86
CA GLY A 721 4.55 -59.20 20.34
C GLY A 721 4.00 -57.79 20.08
N ASN A 722 4.64 -56.99 19.22
CA ASN A 722 4.26 -55.60 18.98
C ASN A 722 2.97 -55.48 18.14
N GLN A 723 1.81 -55.48 18.82
CA GLN A 723 0.49 -55.49 18.20
C GLN A 723 0.28 -54.33 17.21
N THR A 724 0.71 -53.12 17.56
CA THR A 724 0.52 -51.92 16.73
C THR A 724 1.23 -52.04 15.38
N LEU A 725 2.51 -52.43 15.37
CA LEU A 725 3.27 -52.57 14.13
C LEU A 725 2.86 -53.81 13.33
N ASN A 726 2.43 -54.90 13.99
CA ASN A 726 1.95 -56.11 13.31
C ASN A 726 0.70 -55.86 12.45
N SER A 727 -0.10 -54.82 12.72
CA SER A 727 -1.26 -54.43 11.89
C SER A 727 -0.90 -53.97 10.46
N LEU A 728 0.36 -53.57 10.24
CA LEU A 728 0.90 -53.11 8.95
C LEU A 728 1.48 -54.27 8.12
N CYS A 729 1.47 -55.50 8.64
CA CYS A 729 2.22 -56.63 8.10
C CYS A 729 1.43 -57.57 7.17
N GLU A 730 0.29 -57.13 6.65
CA GLU A 730 -0.46 -57.79 5.57
C GLU A 730 0.01 -57.29 4.21
N ASP A 731 0.12 -58.17 3.21
CA ASP A 731 0.89 -57.87 1.98
C ASP A 731 0.28 -56.75 1.11
N ALA A 732 -1.04 -56.63 1.06
CA ALA A 732 -1.71 -55.49 0.41
C ALA A 732 -1.34 -54.15 1.07
N LYS A 733 -1.31 -54.11 2.41
CA LYS A 733 -0.92 -52.93 3.20
C LYS A 733 0.57 -52.61 3.06
N LYS A 734 1.45 -53.63 3.04
CA LYS A 734 2.89 -53.44 2.77
C LYS A 734 3.12 -52.76 1.43
N GLU A 735 2.38 -53.17 0.40
CA GLU A 735 2.52 -52.62 -0.94
C GLU A 735 2.09 -51.15 -1.02
N GLU A 736 0.90 -50.81 -0.52
CA GLU A 736 0.41 -49.43 -0.49
C GLU A 736 1.32 -48.53 0.38
N LEU A 737 1.76 -49.03 1.54
CA LEU A 737 2.64 -48.31 2.45
C LEU A 737 4.03 -48.07 1.83
N CYS A 738 4.63 -49.07 1.19
CA CYS A 738 5.89 -48.89 0.48
C CYS A 738 5.78 -47.92 -0.70
N LYS A 739 4.69 -47.98 -1.47
CA LYS A 739 4.38 -46.98 -2.50
C LYS A 739 4.31 -45.57 -1.91
N LYS A 740 3.54 -45.38 -0.83
CA LYS A 740 3.40 -44.09 -0.13
C LYS A 740 4.74 -43.57 0.41
N LEU A 741 5.54 -44.41 1.05
CA LEU A 741 6.83 -44.03 1.64
C LEU A 741 7.90 -43.74 0.58
N VAL A 742 8.06 -44.60 -0.44
CA VAL A 742 9.00 -44.38 -1.55
C VAL A 742 8.63 -43.12 -2.33
N LYS A 743 7.33 -42.84 -2.55
CA LYS A 743 6.86 -41.58 -3.12
C LYS A 743 7.18 -40.37 -2.22
N LYS A 744 6.78 -40.40 -0.94
CA LYS A 744 7.11 -39.33 0.03
C LYS A 744 8.62 -39.06 0.10
N VAL A 745 9.48 -40.07 -0.03
CA VAL A 745 10.95 -39.90 -0.11
C VAL A 745 11.38 -39.28 -1.44
N LYS A 746 10.89 -39.76 -2.59
CA LYS A 746 11.21 -39.20 -3.91
C LYS A 746 10.79 -37.73 -4.07
N GLU A 747 9.73 -37.30 -3.38
CA GLU A 747 9.26 -35.90 -3.37
C GLU A 747 9.99 -35.03 -2.32
N LYS A 748 10.22 -35.58 -1.11
CA LYS A 748 10.91 -34.83 -0.04
C LYS A 748 12.40 -34.70 -0.25
N CYS A 749 13.10 -35.67 -0.84
CA CYS A 749 14.56 -35.61 -1.00
C CYS A 749 15.04 -34.44 -1.89
N PRO A 750 14.48 -34.17 -3.09
CA PRO A 750 14.80 -32.96 -3.84
C PRO A 750 14.48 -31.68 -3.07
N THR A 751 13.33 -31.65 -2.37
CA THR A 751 12.90 -30.50 -1.58
C THR A 751 13.83 -30.21 -0.39
N LEU A 752 14.27 -31.26 0.31
CA LEU A 752 15.25 -31.18 1.41
C LEU A 752 16.64 -30.83 0.88
N LYS A 753 17.04 -31.37 -0.28
CA LYS A 753 18.31 -31.00 -0.93
C LYS A 753 18.30 -29.50 -1.26
N ASN A 754 17.28 -29.01 -1.95
CA ASN A 754 17.18 -27.58 -2.29
C ASN A 754 17.13 -26.69 -1.04
N LYS A 755 16.51 -27.15 0.07
CA LYS A 755 16.56 -26.42 1.35
C LYS A 755 17.96 -26.41 1.97
N LEU A 756 18.66 -27.53 1.94
CA LEU A 756 20.02 -27.65 2.49
C LEU A 756 21.05 -26.89 1.64
N ASP A 757 20.88 -26.89 0.32
CA ASP A 757 21.66 -26.09 -0.64
C ASP A 757 21.38 -24.59 -0.40
N ASN A 758 20.12 -24.17 -0.23
CA ASN A 758 19.77 -22.79 0.14
C ASN A 758 20.32 -22.37 1.52
N GLU A 759 20.25 -23.23 2.54
CA GLU A 759 20.82 -22.98 3.87
C GLU A 759 22.35 -22.90 3.81
N LYS A 760 23.00 -23.70 2.97
CA LYS A 760 24.43 -23.61 2.68
C LYS A 760 24.77 -22.28 2.01
N ASP A 761 24.01 -21.84 1.00
CA ASP A 761 24.24 -20.58 0.30
C ASP A 761 24.00 -19.35 1.21
N GLU A 762 23.04 -19.43 2.14
CA GLU A 762 22.88 -18.47 3.23
C GLU A 762 24.08 -18.46 4.18
N LEU A 763 24.60 -19.63 4.55
CA LEU A 763 25.77 -19.75 5.44
C LEU A 763 27.05 -19.24 4.78
N GLU A 764 27.20 -19.48 3.47
CA GLU A 764 28.31 -19.01 2.63
C GLU A 764 28.28 -17.47 2.49
N LYS A 765 27.10 -16.87 2.26
CA LYS A 765 26.92 -15.41 2.33
C LYS A 765 27.28 -14.83 3.70
N LYS A 766 26.78 -15.42 4.79
CA LYS A 766 27.05 -14.95 6.16
C LYS A 766 28.53 -15.06 6.54
N LYS A 767 29.23 -16.05 5.99
CA LYS A 767 30.68 -16.20 6.10
C LYS A 767 31.44 -15.11 5.31
N ASP A 768 31.00 -14.78 4.10
CA ASP A 768 31.61 -13.73 3.29
C ASP A 768 31.35 -12.32 3.87
N GLU A 769 30.16 -12.08 4.44
CA GLU A 769 29.82 -10.88 5.22
C GLU A 769 30.71 -10.76 6.46
N TYR A 770 30.91 -11.87 7.20
CA TYR A 770 31.81 -11.92 8.36
C TYR A 770 33.28 -11.66 7.97
N GLU A 771 33.79 -12.28 6.90
CA GLU A 771 35.17 -12.04 6.44
C GLU A 771 35.37 -10.62 5.90
N LYS A 772 34.35 -10.00 5.29
CA LYS A 772 34.37 -8.55 4.99
C LYS A 772 34.46 -7.69 6.24
N ALA A 773 33.55 -7.87 7.19
CA ALA A 773 33.54 -7.09 8.45
C ALA A 773 34.86 -7.28 9.23
N LYS A 774 35.43 -8.48 9.19
CA LYS A 774 36.77 -8.79 9.74
C LYS A 774 37.89 -8.09 8.98
N GLN A 775 37.88 -8.05 7.64
CA GLN A 775 38.87 -7.30 6.85
C GLN A 775 38.78 -5.78 7.08
N GLU A 776 37.57 -5.24 7.24
CA GLU A 776 37.34 -3.83 7.57
C GLU A 776 37.81 -3.53 8.99
N SER A 777 37.50 -4.38 9.97
CA SER A 777 38.02 -4.29 11.34
C SER A 777 39.56 -4.39 11.38
N GLU A 778 40.16 -5.29 10.60
CA GLU A 778 41.61 -5.39 10.45
C GLU A 778 42.24 -4.15 9.80
N LYS A 779 41.60 -3.54 8.80
CA LYS A 779 42.03 -2.26 8.22
C LYS A 779 41.97 -1.16 9.28
N PHE A 780 40.83 -1.01 9.94
CA PHE A 780 40.61 0.01 10.96
C PHE A 780 41.60 -0.13 12.14
N ALA A 781 41.91 -1.37 12.55
CA ALA A 781 42.92 -1.66 13.55
C ALA A 781 44.35 -1.31 13.06
N LYS A 782 44.68 -1.53 11.78
CA LYS A 782 45.97 -1.15 11.18
C LYS A 782 46.10 0.37 11.02
N GLU A 783 45.04 1.05 10.61
CA GLU A 783 44.96 2.51 10.48
C GLU A 783 45.03 3.20 11.84
N ALA A 784 44.28 2.71 12.85
CA ALA A 784 44.40 3.19 14.23
C ALA A 784 45.81 2.98 14.80
N LYS A 785 46.47 1.85 14.49
CA LYS A 785 47.88 1.63 14.86
C LYS A 785 48.83 2.59 14.16
N LEU A 786 48.55 2.97 12.91
CA LEU A 786 49.29 4.00 12.16
C LEU A 786 49.13 5.39 12.78
N VAL A 787 47.91 5.77 13.17
CA VAL A 787 47.63 7.02 13.90
C VAL A 787 48.36 7.07 15.25
N LEU A 788 48.37 5.96 15.98
CA LEU A 788 49.07 5.82 17.27
C LEU A 788 50.60 5.63 17.15
N SER A 789 51.15 5.52 15.94
CA SER A 789 52.60 5.32 15.70
C SER A 789 53.30 6.59 15.16
N ARG A 790 52.66 7.76 15.27
CA ARG A 790 53.28 9.05 14.93
C ARG A 790 54.23 9.45 16.08
N PRO A 791 55.54 9.61 15.84
CA PRO A 791 56.49 9.88 16.92
C PRO A 791 56.35 11.31 17.47
N GLU A 792 56.72 11.49 18.74
CA GLU A 792 56.82 12.80 19.38
C GLU A 792 57.93 13.64 18.74
N GLN A 793 57.68 14.94 18.55
CA GLN A 793 58.73 15.96 18.45
C GLN A 793 58.31 17.20 19.25
N ASP A 794 58.97 17.37 20.40
CA ASP A 794 59.39 18.64 21.02
C ASP A 794 58.39 19.82 21.02
N GLY A 795 57.65 19.98 22.12
CA GLY A 795 56.63 21.06 22.29
C GLY A 795 56.39 21.60 23.71
N GLN A 796 57.24 21.27 24.69
CA GLN A 796 57.44 21.95 25.99
C GLN A 796 56.27 22.75 26.65
N GLY A 797 55.55 22.14 27.61
CA GLY A 797 54.95 22.89 28.74
C GLY A 797 53.62 22.38 29.33
N GLY A 798 53.48 22.46 30.66
CA GLY A 798 52.18 22.39 31.35
C GLY A 798 51.72 21.00 31.82
N GLY A 799 52.35 20.43 32.87
CA GLY A 799 51.95 19.14 33.44
C GLY A 799 51.09 19.22 34.70
N SER A 800 50.37 18.13 35.01
CA SER A 800 49.90 17.80 36.37
C SER A 800 49.75 16.27 36.51
N LYS A 801 50.10 15.73 37.67
CA LYS A 801 50.16 14.28 37.93
C LYS A 801 48.88 13.74 38.56
N ALA A 802 48.46 12.56 38.12
CA ALA A 802 47.76 11.58 38.94
C ALA A 802 48.58 10.26 38.92
N GLN A 803 48.46 9.41 39.94
CA GLN A 803 49.43 8.33 40.21
C GLN A 803 49.01 6.95 39.70
N ASP A 804 50.03 6.14 39.42
CA ASP A 804 49.98 4.73 38.98
C ASP A 804 49.74 3.76 40.16
N GLY A 805 49.34 2.51 39.85
CA GLY A 805 49.45 1.41 40.81
C GLY A 805 48.47 0.24 40.68
N SER A 806 48.65 -0.66 39.69
CA SER A 806 48.73 -2.14 39.87
C SER A 806 48.25 -2.97 38.67
N VAL A 807 49.06 -3.96 38.26
CA VAL A 807 48.79 -4.90 37.14
C VAL A 807 48.35 -6.28 37.66
N PRO A 808 47.27 -6.89 37.13
CA PRO A 808 46.98 -8.32 37.28
C PRO A 808 47.66 -9.18 36.19
N LYS A 809 48.11 -10.39 36.56
CA LYS A 809 48.62 -11.41 35.61
C LYS A 809 47.49 -12.09 34.80
N PRO A 810 47.78 -12.63 33.60
CA PRO A 810 46.86 -13.52 32.89
C PRO A 810 46.73 -14.87 33.62
N VAL A 811 45.54 -15.46 33.54
CA VAL A 811 45.20 -16.78 34.10
C VAL A 811 44.77 -17.73 32.97
N GLY A 812 45.07 -19.03 33.12
CA GLY A 812 44.89 -20.05 32.08
C GLY A 812 43.44 -20.57 31.88
N PRO A 813 43.26 -21.57 31.00
CA PRO A 813 41.94 -22.07 30.59
C PRO A 813 41.18 -22.84 31.70
N PRO A 814 39.84 -22.89 31.62
CA PRO A 814 38.99 -23.39 32.71
C PRO A 814 38.89 -24.93 32.80
N VAL A 815 38.55 -25.42 33.99
CA VAL A 815 38.35 -26.84 34.34
C VAL A 815 36.86 -27.18 34.44
N GLN A 816 36.51 -28.46 34.26
CA GLN A 816 35.14 -28.99 34.31
C GLN A 816 34.43 -28.85 35.68
N PRO A 817 33.08 -28.84 35.71
CA PRO A 817 32.30 -28.66 36.94
C PRO A 817 32.14 -29.96 37.77
N PRO A 818 32.06 -29.86 39.12
CA PRO A 818 31.75 -30.98 40.01
C PRO A 818 30.24 -31.19 40.24
N ALA A 819 29.87 -32.37 40.76
CA ALA A 819 28.51 -32.80 41.08
C ALA A 819 28.08 -32.44 42.53
N PRO A 820 26.77 -32.49 42.89
CA PRO A 820 26.25 -31.92 44.14
C PRO A 820 26.28 -32.88 45.36
N ALA A 821 26.15 -32.31 46.57
CA ALA A 821 26.01 -33.02 47.84
C ALA A 821 25.00 -32.32 48.80
N GLN A 822 24.63 -33.00 49.90
CA GLN A 822 23.48 -32.71 50.78
C GLN A 822 23.92 -32.17 52.20
N PRO A 823 23.04 -31.93 53.22
CA PRO A 823 23.10 -30.65 53.98
C PRO A 823 23.24 -30.69 55.52
N THR A 824 23.38 -29.49 56.11
CA THR A 824 23.21 -29.09 57.55
C THR A 824 24.30 -29.58 58.54
N PRO A 825 24.40 -29.10 59.82
CA PRO A 825 23.66 -28.00 60.50
C PRO A 825 24.50 -26.98 61.35
N GLY A 826 23.93 -25.80 61.63
CA GLY A 826 23.99 -25.12 62.94
C GLY A 826 25.12 -24.09 63.26
N GLY A 827 24.75 -22.98 63.93
CA GLY A 827 25.70 -22.03 64.58
C GLY A 827 25.18 -20.59 64.75
N VAL A 828 24.92 -20.17 66.01
CA VAL A 828 24.44 -18.82 66.44
C VAL A 828 25.00 -18.55 67.85
N PRO A 829 25.67 -17.41 68.15
CA PRO A 829 24.97 -16.26 68.79
C PRO A 829 25.51 -14.84 68.44
N ALA A 830 24.80 -13.83 68.97
CA ALA A 830 25.09 -12.38 68.92
C ALA A 830 25.58 -11.90 70.33
N PRO A 831 25.49 -10.64 70.84
CA PRO A 831 24.88 -9.39 70.30
C PRO A 831 25.58 -8.03 70.68
N THR A 832 24.85 -6.92 70.46
CA THR A 832 24.86 -5.59 71.16
C THR A 832 26.10 -4.66 71.15
N LEU A 833 25.92 -3.42 70.66
CA LEU A 833 25.74 -2.17 71.47
C LEU A 833 25.49 -0.90 70.60
N ALA A 834 25.02 0.19 71.21
CA ALA A 834 24.70 1.52 70.60
C ALA A 834 24.49 2.56 71.75
N PRO A 835 24.08 3.84 71.51
CA PRO A 835 24.44 4.87 70.51
C PRO A 835 25.19 6.06 71.22
N PRO A 836 25.19 7.35 70.77
CA PRO A 836 24.00 8.24 70.88
C PRO A 836 23.83 9.40 69.85
N ALA A 837 22.65 10.06 69.94
CA ALA A 837 22.34 11.48 69.63
C ALA A 837 22.29 12.03 68.17
N GLN A 838 21.08 12.39 67.73
CA GLN A 838 20.78 13.49 66.78
C GLN A 838 20.66 14.85 67.54
N PRO A 839 20.54 15.99 66.83
CA PRO A 839 19.22 16.57 66.48
C PRO A 839 19.21 17.16 65.04
N THR A 840 18.13 17.59 64.35
CA THR A 840 16.64 17.54 64.36
C THR A 840 16.22 18.09 62.96
N SER A 841 15.02 17.97 62.36
CA SER A 841 13.68 17.37 62.59
C SER A 841 13.01 17.28 61.18
N GLY A 842 11.80 16.77 60.89
CA GLY A 842 10.64 16.29 61.66
C GLY A 842 9.37 17.05 61.20
N GLY A 843 8.23 16.42 60.85
CA GLY A 843 7.93 14.98 60.79
C GLY A 843 6.56 14.67 60.13
N ALA A 844 6.19 13.38 60.06
CA ALA A 844 4.89 12.85 59.57
C ALA A 844 3.88 12.61 60.73
N PRO A 845 2.72 11.92 60.56
CA PRO A 845 2.69 10.43 60.68
C PRO A 845 1.51 9.69 59.98
N LEU A 846 1.29 8.41 60.35
CA LEU A 846 0.25 7.40 59.96
C LEU A 846 -0.11 6.52 61.21
N PRO A 847 -0.93 5.42 61.23
CA PRO A 847 -1.65 4.69 60.16
C PRO A 847 -3.08 4.11 60.46
N VAL A 848 -3.68 3.47 59.43
CA VAL A 848 -4.44 2.17 59.35
C VAL A 848 -4.70 1.36 60.67
N PRO A 849 -5.82 0.59 60.89
CA PRO A 849 -7.19 0.44 60.30
C PRO A 849 -8.30 0.59 61.42
N PRO A 850 -9.36 -0.25 61.69
CA PRO A 850 -10.27 -1.15 60.91
C PRO A 850 -11.81 -1.11 61.24
N ALA A 851 -12.61 -1.94 60.54
CA ALA A 851 -13.89 -2.61 60.93
C ALA A 851 -15.25 -1.83 61.02
N ALA A 852 -16.36 -2.59 61.04
CA ALA A 852 -17.80 -2.21 60.91
C ALA A 852 -18.63 -2.76 62.12
N PRO A 853 -20.01 -2.70 62.25
CA PRO A 853 -21.08 -2.43 61.25
C PRO A 853 -22.37 -1.68 61.75
N ALA A 854 -23.45 -1.74 60.93
CA ALA A 854 -24.91 -1.68 61.25
C ALA A 854 -25.72 -0.35 61.15
N ALA A 855 -27.05 -0.51 61.00
CA ALA A 855 -28.15 0.48 60.87
C ALA A 855 -29.16 0.28 62.06
N PRO A 856 -30.45 0.74 62.12
CA PRO A 856 -31.33 1.49 61.19
C PRO A 856 -32.21 2.62 61.84
N GLY A 857 -33.18 3.22 61.12
CA GLY A 857 -34.30 4.01 61.74
C GLY A 857 -35.06 5.01 60.85
N ALA A 858 -36.36 5.23 61.11
CA ALA A 858 -37.31 6.21 60.51
C ALA A 858 -38.29 6.72 61.65
N PRO A 859 -39.44 7.45 61.47
CA PRO A 859 -40.15 7.95 60.26
C PRO A 859 -40.89 9.34 60.36
N SER A 860 -41.69 9.67 59.30
CA SER A 860 -43.05 10.31 59.29
C SER A 860 -43.38 11.82 59.56
N THR A 861 -43.72 12.57 58.48
CA THR A 861 -44.97 13.37 58.17
C THR A 861 -45.52 14.47 59.14
N PRO A 862 -46.63 15.26 58.88
CA PRO A 862 -47.54 15.43 57.71
C PRO A 862 -47.89 16.89 57.26
N GLY A 863 -48.74 17.08 56.23
CA GLY A 863 -49.55 18.33 56.02
C GLY A 863 -49.93 18.74 54.57
N THR A 864 -51.23 18.91 54.26
CA THR A 864 -51.81 19.34 52.93
C THR A 864 -52.99 20.33 53.15
N PRO A 865 -53.54 21.10 52.15
CA PRO A 865 -54.58 20.56 51.22
C PRO A 865 -54.85 21.26 49.84
N ALA A 866 -55.55 20.54 48.93
CA ALA A 866 -56.55 20.92 47.88
C ALA A 866 -56.30 22.06 46.82
N ALA A 867 -56.56 21.95 45.49
CA ALA A 867 -57.65 21.35 44.63
C ALA A 867 -58.87 22.30 44.40
N PRO A 868 -59.69 22.25 43.30
CA PRO A 868 -59.98 21.16 42.31
C PRO A 868 -59.78 21.56 40.80
N GLY A 869 -60.18 20.83 39.73
CA GLY A 869 -61.06 19.64 39.59
C GLY A 869 -61.06 18.90 38.21
N THR A 870 -62.04 18.01 38.01
CA THR A 870 -62.15 16.86 37.05
C THR A 870 -63.31 17.02 36.01
N PRO A 871 -63.71 16.08 35.07
CA PRO A 871 -63.51 14.60 34.89
C PRO A 871 -62.92 14.14 33.50
N ALA A 872 -62.44 12.91 33.21
CA ALA A 872 -62.86 11.48 33.41
C ALA A 872 -63.84 10.95 32.30
N ALA A 873 -63.83 9.68 31.80
CA ALA A 873 -63.10 8.44 32.14
C ALA A 873 -63.12 7.34 31.02
N SER A 874 -62.59 6.13 31.34
CA SER A 874 -62.68 4.78 30.68
C SER A 874 -61.57 4.36 29.68
N GLY A 875 -61.08 3.11 29.64
CA GLY A 875 -61.32 1.95 30.53
C GLY A 875 -60.42 0.72 30.17
N THR A 876 -60.12 -0.17 31.13
CA THR A 876 -59.11 -1.26 31.01
C THR A 876 -59.70 -2.65 30.75
N PRO A 877 -58.99 -3.54 30.04
CA PRO A 877 -58.76 -4.91 30.56
C PRO A 877 -57.30 -5.39 30.44
N ALA A 878 -56.99 -6.56 31.03
CA ALA A 878 -55.63 -7.04 31.28
C ALA A 878 -55.09 -8.07 30.25
N ALA A 879 -53.80 -8.42 30.40
CA ALA A 879 -52.97 -9.16 29.43
C ALA A 879 -53.16 -10.70 29.39
N PRO A 880 -52.63 -11.34 28.34
CA PRO A 880 -51.74 -12.49 28.45
C PRO A 880 -50.31 -12.14 28.00
N GLY A 881 -49.31 -12.98 28.30
CA GLY A 881 -47.89 -12.69 28.03
C GLY A 881 -47.06 -13.89 27.54
N ALA A 882 -45.73 -13.78 27.71
CA ALA A 882 -44.66 -14.64 27.17
C ALA A 882 -44.33 -14.42 25.67
N PRO A 883 -43.10 -14.76 25.18
CA PRO A 883 -41.95 -15.33 25.90
C PRO A 883 -40.75 -14.36 26.03
N ALA A 884 -39.63 -14.84 26.59
CA ALA A 884 -38.34 -14.13 26.57
C ALA A 884 -37.62 -14.26 25.21
N ALA A 885 -36.83 -13.26 24.85
CA ALA A 885 -35.98 -13.25 23.65
C ALA A 885 -34.57 -13.84 23.92
N PRO A 886 -33.90 -14.43 22.91
CA PRO A 886 -32.58 -15.05 23.07
C PRO A 886 -31.40 -14.05 23.05
N GLU A 887 -30.23 -14.53 23.46
CA GLU A 887 -29.01 -13.73 23.75
C GLU A 887 -28.24 -13.18 22.52
N GLU A 888 -28.86 -13.07 21.33
CA GLU A 888 -28.20 -12.46 20.16
C GLU A 888 -27.93 -10.96 20.35
N HIS A 889 -28.71 -10.27 21.18
CA HIS A 889 -28.52 -8.84 21.44
C HIS A 889 -27.17 -8.50 22.08
N GLN A 890 -26.52 -9.42 22.80
CA GLN A 890 -25.29 -9.11 23.53
C GLN A 890 -24.05 -9.19 22.64
N GLU A 891 -24.01 -10.11 21.67
CA GLU A 891 -23.00 -10.08 20.59
C GLU A 891 -23.20 -8.87 19.68
N HIS A 892 -24.47 -8.51 19.40
CA HIS A 892 -24.76 -7.31 18.60
C HIS A 892 -24.32 -6.02 19.32
N GLN A 893 -24.48 -5.93 20.65
CA GLN A 893 -23.97 -4.82 21.47
C GLN A 893 -22.44 -4.78 21.55
N GLN A 894 -21.75 -5.92 21.64
CA GLN A 894 -20.28 -5.92 21.60
C GLN A 894 -19.73 -5.55 20.21
N GLY A 895 -20.41 -5.99 19.13
CA GLY A 895 -20.13 -5.52 17.78
C GLY A 895 -20.36 -4.01 17.64
N GLN A 896 -21.46 -3.48 18.18
CA GLN A 896 -21.75 -2.04 18.21
C GLN A 896 -20.74 -1.27 19.07
N GLN A 897 -20.25 -1.81 20.19
CA GLN A 897 -19.18 -1.17 20.98
C GLN A 897 -17.87 -1.12 20.21
N HIS A 898 -17.42 -2.23 19.60
CA HIS A 898 -16.18 -2.23 18.82
C HIS A 898 -16.29 -1.31 17.58
N HIS A 899 -17.49 -1.21 16.98
CA HIS A 899 -17.74 -0.28 15.88
C HIS A 899 -17.91 1.18 16.35
N GLN A 900 -18.39 1.42 17.58
CA GLN A 900 -18.37 2.74 18.22
C GLN A 900 -16.97 3.16 18.66
N GLU A 901 -16.11 2.24 19.07
CA GLU A 901 -14.70 2.51 19.38
C GLU A 901 -13.90 2.77 18.10
N GLU A 902 -14.11 2.01 17.02
CA GLU A 902 -13.57 2.37 15.70
C GLU A 902 -14.15 3.69 15.19
N HIS A 903 -15.46 3.94 15.34
CA HIS A 903 -16.07 5.21 14.96
C HIS A 903 -15.55 6.38 15.82
N HIS A 904 -15.24 6.18 17.10
CA HIS A 904 -14.56 7.18 17.93
C HIS A 904 -13.08 7.35 17.59
N ARG A 905 -12.37 6.29 17.17
CA ARG A 905 -10.98 6.37 16.71
C ARG A 905 -10.89 7.06 15.34
N VAL A 906 -11.88 6.83 14.47
CA VAL A 906 -12.06 7.52 13.20
C VAL A 906 -12.52 8.96 13.43
N THR A 907 -13.59 9.24 14.18
CA THR A 907 -14.01 10.63 14.41
C THR A 907 -12.98 11.42 15.22
N SER A 908 -12.27 10.84 16.18
CA SER A 908 -11.13 11.52 16.82
C SER A 908 -10.01 11.83 15.83
N SER A 909 -9.78 10.96 14.84
CA SER A 909 -8.86 11.25 13.74
C SER A 909 -9.41 12.31 12.78
N THR A 910 -10.71 12.32 12.49
CA THR A 910 -11.38 13.33 11.66
C THR A 910 -11.38 14.68 12.35
N THR A 911 -11.82 14.80 13.62
CA THR A 911 -11.75 16.05 14.39
C THR A 911 -10.31 16.54 14.57
N LYS A 912 -9.32 15.64 14.60
CA LYS A 912 -7.89 16.02 14.54
C LYS A 912 -7.48 16.52 13.16
N TRP A 913 -8.04 15.96 12.08
CA TRP A 913 -7.85 16.41 10.70
C TRP A 913 -8.53 17.78 10.47
N ASP A 914 -9.78 17.95 10.93
CA ASP A 914 -10.54 19.20 10.93
C ASP A 914 -9.79 20.26 11.74
N HIS A 915 -9.32 19.94 12.95
CA HIS A 915 -8.53 20.88 13.76
C HIS A 915 -7.16 21.21 13.12
N GLN A 916 -6.53 20.28 12.39
CA GLN A 916 -5.32 20.57 11.60
C GLN A 916 -5.64 21.40 10.35
N HIS A 917 -6.80 21.20 9.73
CA HIS A 917 -7.30 21.95 8.59
C HIS A 917 -7.67 23.39 9.01
N ASP A 918 -8.34 23.57 10.14
CA ASP A 918 -8.63 24.87 10.76
C ASP A 918 -7.35 25.59 11.18
N GLN A 919 -6.40 24.90 11.83
CA GLN A 919 -5.08 25.49 12.11
C GLN A 919 -4.34 25.90 10.83
N HIS A 920 -4.50 25.16 9.73
CA HIS A 920 -3.94 25.53 8.44
C HIS A 920 -4.68 26.74 7.84
N TYR A 921 -6.01 26.78 7.93
CA TYR A 921 -6.84 27.90 7.48
C TYR A 921 -6.52 29.19 8.25
N SER A 922 -6.41 29.13 9.58
CA SER A 922 -5.98 30.28 10.40
C SER A 922 -4.53 30.70 10.12
N ARG A 923 -3.64 29.79 9.70
CA ARG A 923 -2.29 30.18 9.23
C ARG A 923 -2.33 30.90 7.88
N LEU A 924 -3.21 30.46 6.97
CA LEU A 924 -3.43 31.14 5.68
C LEU A 924 -4.09 32.52 5.89
N GLU A 925 -5.07 32.62 6.78
CA GLU A 925 -5.76 33.87 7.14
C GLU A 925 -4.82 34.85 7.86
N ASN A 926 -3.95 34.38 8.75
CA ASN A 926 -2.91 35.23 9.35
C ASN A 926 -1.89 35.71 8.30
N ASN A 927 -1.41 34.83 7.41
CA ASN A 927 -0.55 35.22 6.28
C ASN A 927 -1.25 36.23 5.34
N TRP A 928 -2.57 36.10 5.15
CA TRP A 928 -3.36 37.02 4.34
C TRP A 928 -3.49 38.39 5.00
N ASN A 929 -3.79 38.44 6.30
CA ASN A 929 -3.84 39.69 7.06
C ASN A 929 -2.46 40.38 7.14
N GLU A 930 -1.38 39.59 7.27
CA GLU A 930 0.00 40.10 7.28
C GLU A 930 0.41 40.68 5.91
N LYS A 931 0.12 39.97 4.80
CA LYS A 931 0.32 40.51 3.44
C LYS A 931 -0.59 41.71 3.13
N ARG A 932 -1.81 41.74 3.66
CA ARG A 932 -2.75 42.86 3.57
C ARG A 932 -2.29 44.07 4.40
N SER A 933 -1.37 43.89 5.34
CA SER A 933 -0.69 44.98 6.06
C SER A 933 0.62 45.44 5.38
N GLN A 934 0.97 44.86 4.22
CA GLN A 934 2.16 45.17 3.43
C GLN A 934 1.81 45.72 2.02
N LEU A 935 0.51 45.97 1.77
CA LEU A 935 -0.07 46.56 0.55
C LEU A 935 -0.85 47.84 0.89
#